data_AF-A0A536K3S4-F1
#
_entry.id   AF-A0A536K3S4-F1
#
_cell.length_a   1.000
_cell.length_b   1.000
_cell.length_c   1.000
_cell.angle_alpha   90.00
_cell.angle_beta   90.00
_cell.angle_gamma   90.00
#
_symmetry.space_group_name_H-M   'P 1'
#
loop_
_entity.id
_entity.type
_entity.pdbx_description
1 polymer ?
#
loop_
_entity_poly.entity_id
_entity_poly.type
_entity_poly.pdbx_seq_one_letter_code
_entity_poly.pdbx_strand_id
1 'polypeptide(L)'
;MRPLHLALVWHMHQPYYKDDLTKTYLLPWVRLRAAKDYHKMAALLDDYPRVRQTFNLVPSLLAQIEDYTRGDYEDLFLNLSRRPAGDLSHEERRFLIHWTRESPRFLRVQASPRYLELATRSEDETFLEQDIRDLQVWSNLSWIDPGWVDRDPGLSELKAKDEGFTEQDKEVLFEAQLGLIGRVIPKYAELARRGQIELTFSPYYHPILPLLVDLESARAAIPQIRLPTRRFAHREDAERQIEMGMSSFERLMGVHPRGMWPSEMAVGDSVASLAAQAGVEWIISDDDVLARSLEAGLTRDGEGRLHQPEVLYGPYEMEREGGRVALVFRDALLSNLIGFDYHRMPPLDAVADFMRRLRRIREQQGEDRDFLVTVALDGENAWDFYTREGNDFLDALYSELDRAEDVVCTTVADFLHAHPERRPLHRLHTGSWIGATLDTWIGDPEHNTAWDLLSETRDWLEDYAQHHPHEAEQVTAAWREVMITEGSDWFWWFSRKHDSGMDQIWENQYRLHLRNVYKLVGARQPASLFKPILERAGADERRMPLRNISPATDDDPAWENAGRYEVGSGFGALHKPVGYISRLLYGSDETHLHLRIDSRLAPESLDSQGVHFWLYTSGSPQGEAVGESLRAPLAATSRVDLGFDPGTAIRIGGGAVTVCRLSEDRAEAVPTAVFEQGPRARVSVPFDALEKAGGEPMQLALVVEVRGKVVEQIPPIGSLGLRVPRRADLAEAGGGPPLKILIAAAEVAPFAKSGGLADVTAALAKELRRLGHDVRLVMPRYRQVGIERNQLQPVVRGLRVGLGSHGIEASVLEGRAGEVPIYFIECPALFDRDGLYGFGDDDARFIFFDLAVVEMLKPLGFIPDVIHLHDWHVALIPNLINRVFSAEEDLSGIASVMTIHNLAFQGQFGYGTLHLAGLEPWGLMKVGVPHLDDVVNLLGRGIHYADVINTVSERYAHEIQTPEFGEGMDELLRINAHKLYGIVNGIDTEVFDPMRDPALRHLYSAADLSGKAQDKALLRRELGLGPSAAPMIAFISRFYEQKGLDLLEQVLPRLMSSGPDLQLAVLGTGDRRYEDLFRHFATQHQGRVAAAIGFDPGLAQRMYAGADMLLMPSRFEPGGLGQLIALRYGTIPIVRATGGLAETIRDFDPATGEGLGFVFDNYDAWDLFGAIVRAVEAFRHREDWAKLVQNAMHEDVSWARSAHRYVQLYRTAVAGHRSASGSVAVAAGGSG
;
A
#
# COMPACT_ATOMS: atom_id res chain seq x y z
N MET A 1 57.68 -4.23 18.12
CA MET A 1 56.30 -3.93 17.67
C MET A 1 55.28 -4.58 18.58
N ARG A 2 54.48 -3.75 19.25
CA ARG A 2 53.35 -4.17 20.10
C ARG A 2 52.30 -4.94 19.28
N PRO A 3 51.45 -5.76 19.92
CA PRO A 3 50.30 -6.35 19.24
C PRO A 3 49.30 -5.26 18.82
N LEU A 4 48.55 -5.52 17.76
CA LEU A 4 47.42 -4.69 17.34
C LEU A 4 46.15 -5.19 18.04
N HIS A 5 45.35 -4.29 18.61
CA HIS A 5 44.07 -4.68 19.21
C HIS A 5 42.95 -4.63 18.17
N LEU A 6 42.18 -5.71 18.07
CA LEU A 6 41.02 -5.84 17.18
C LEU A 6 39.75 -6.02 18.01
N ALA A 7 38.78 -5.12 17.85
CA ALA A 7 37.42 -5.28 18.35
C ALA A 7 36.49 -5.63 17.19
N LEU A 8 35.91 -6.83 17.24
CA LEU A 8 34.79 -7.21 16.38
C LEU A 8 33.49 -6.87 17.12
N VAL A 9 32.59 -6.13 16.48
CA VAL A 9 31.30 -5.72 17.05
C VAL A 9 30.17 -6.15 16.11
N TRP A 10 29.40 -7.16 16.51
CA TRP A 10 28.30 -7.70 15.71
C TRP A 10 26.96 -7.18 16.21
N HIS A 11 26.16 -6.60 15.31
CA HIS A 11 24.83 -6.09 15.61
C HIS A 11 23.75 -7.08 15.20
N MET A 12 22.89 -7.50 16.14
CA MET A 12 21.78 -8.43 15.89
C MET A 12 20.47 -7.68 16.00
N HIS A 13 19.77 -7.51 14.87
CA HIS A 13 18.53 -6.74 14.80
C HIS A 13 17.43 -7.49 14.04
N GLN A 14 16.19 -7.30 14.49
CA GLN A 14 14.98 -7.50 13.68
C GLN A 14 13.95 -6.43 14.05
N PRO A 15 13.14 -6.01 13.07
CA PRO A 15 11.93 -5.24 13.30
C PRO A 15 11.01 -5.86 14.33
N TYR A 16 10.17 -5.02 14.92
CA TYR A 16 9.08 -5.49 15.74
C TYR A 16 7.92 -5.97 14.86
N TYR A 17 7.71 -7.29 14.73
CA TYR A 17 6.73 -7.88 13.81
C TYR A 17 5.38 -8.23 14.43
N LYS A 18 5.27 -8.11 15.76
CA LYS A 18 4.10 -8.55 16.52
C LYS A 18 3.02 -7.47 16.52
N ASP A 19 1.79 -7.87 16.21
CA ASP A 19 0.60 -7.09 16.56
C ASP A 19 0.22 -7.38 18.02
N ASP A 20 0.43 -6.42 18.90
CA ASP A 20 0.23 -6.57 20.36
C ASP A 20 -1.24 -6.86 20.74
N LEU A 21 -2.21 -6.54 19.87
CA LEU A 21 -3.62 -6.82 20.11
C LEU A 21 -4.00 -8.27 19.80
N THR A 22 -3.48 -8.82 18.71
CA THR A 22 -3.82 -10.18 18.24
C THR A 22 -2.77 -11.22 18.61
N LYS A 23 -1.59 -10.78 19.09
CA LYS A 23 -0.39 -11.59 19.33
C LYS A 23 0.14 -12.30 18.08
N THR A 24 -0.27 -11.83 16.90
CA THR A 24 0.11 -12.44 15.62
C THR A 24 1.42 -11.85 15.13
N TYR A 25 2.32 -12.71 14.67
CA TYR A 25 3.53 -12.31 13.96
C TYR A 25 3.21 -12.16 12.48
N LEU A 26 3.44 -10.96 11.94
CA LEU A 26 3.18 -10.67 10.53
C LEU A 26 4.19 -11.34 9.59
N LEU A 27 5.42 -11.58 10.07
CA LEU A 27 6.52 -12.17 9.28
C LEU A 27 7.35 -13.14 10.13
N PRO A 28 7.95 -14.18 9.52
CA PRO A 28 8.60 -15.27 10.24
C PRO A 28 10.07 -14.99 10.61
N TRP A 29 10.58 -13.79 10.33
CA TRP A 29 12.02 -13.53 10.29
C TRP A 29 12.72 -13.68 11.64
N VAL A 30 12.06 -13.34 12.76
CA VAL A 30 12.62 -13.59 14.10
C VAL A 30 12.88 -15.08 14.32
N ARG A 31 11.92 -15.95 13.98
CA ARG A 31 12.03 -17.41 14.12
C ARG A 31 13.16 -17.95 13.23
N LEU A 32 13.16 -17.57 11.96
CA LEU A 32 14.10 -18.09 10.96
C LEU A 32 15.54 -17.62 11.23
N ARG A 33 15.76 -16.32 11.50
CA ARG A 33 17.08 -15.78 11.83
C ARG A 33 17.62 -16.30 13.17
N ALA A 34 16.75 -16.55 14.15
CA ALA A 34 17.19 -17.12 15.43
C ALA A 34 17.66 -18.58 15.32
N ALA A 35 17.03 -19.39 14.45
CA ALA A 35 17.45 -20.76 14.18
C ALA A 35 18.74 -20.86 13.33
N LYS A 36 19.09 -19.77 12.64
CA LYS A 36 20.22 -19.71 11.71
C LYS A 36 21.39 -18.89 12.25
N ASP A 37 21.22 -17.57 12.34
CA ASP A 37 22.31 -16.61 12.50
C ASP A 37 22.62 -16.35 13.97
N TYR A 38 21.60 -16.04 14.77
CA TYR A 38 21.81 -15.50 16.13
C TYR A 38 22.45 -16.49 17.10
N HIS A 39 22.06 -17.76 17.05
CA HIS A 39 22.70 -18.78 17.88
C HIS A 39 24.11 -19.13 17.36
N LYS A 40 24.27 -19.34 16.05
CA LYS A 40 25.54 -19.72 15.40
C LYS A 40 26.67 -18.77 15.76
N MET A 41 26.44 -17.47 15.60
CA MET A 41 27.45 -16.44 15.80
C MET A 41 28.06 -16.46 17.22
N ALA A 42 27.26 -16.75 18.23
CA ALA A 42 27.74 -16.93 19.60
C ALA A 42 28.38 -18.32 19.80
N ALA A 43 27.73 -19.39 19.30
CA ALA A 43 28.16 -20.76 19.53
C ALA A 43 29.56 -21.07 18.96
N LEU A 44 29.94 -20.45 17.83
CA LEU A 44 31.27 -20.62 17.24
C LEU A 44 32.42 -20.29 18.20
N LEU A 45 32.22 -19.35 19.14
CA LEU A 45 33.25 -18.94 20.09
C LEU A 45 33.66 -20.00 21.11
N ASP A 46 32.91 -21.09 21.24
CA ASP A 46 33.28 -22.23 22.09
C ASP A 46 34.59 -22.89 21.65
N ASP A 47 34.84 -22.90 20.34
CA ASP A 47 36.01 -23.55 19.75
C ASP A 47 37.24 -22.62 19.70
N TYR A 48 37.08 -21.32 20.01
CA TYR A 48 38.10 -20.27 19.87
C TYR A 48 38.25 -19.39 21.12
N PRO A 49 38.78 -19.91 22.25
CA PRO A 49 38.75 -19.25 23.54
C PRO A 49 39.57 -17.96 23.64
N ARG A 50 40.54 -17.72 22.73
CA ARG A 50 41.31 -16.46 22.69
C ARG A 50 40.63 -15.37 21.85
N VAL A 51 39.62 -15.72 21.06
CA VAL A 51 38.83 -14.75 20.31
C VAL A 51 37.80 -14.12 21.25
N ARG A 52 38.02 -12.84 21.55
CA ARG A 52 37.14 -11.99 22.37
C ARG A 52 36.49 -10.94 21.49
N GLN A 53 35.20 -10.71 21.65
CA GLN A 53 34.45 -9.78 20.79
C GLN A 53 33.23 -9.18 21.51
N THR A 54 32.61 -8.18 20.88
CA THR A 54 31.43 -7.49 21.39
C THR A 54 30.21 -7.87 20.56
N PHE A 55 29.08 -8.12 21.21
CA PHE A 55 27.79 -8.34 20.57
C PHE A 55 26.78 -7.32 21.03
N ASN A 56 26.08 -6.71 20.08
CA ASN A 56 24.89 -5.92 20.33
C ASN A 56 23.64 -6.73 20.02
N LEU A 57 22.68 -6.78 20.95
CA LEU A 57 21.36 -7.35 20.69
C LEU A 57 20.28 -6.30 20.96
N VAL A 58 19.37 -6.13 19.99
CA VAL A 58 18.27 -5.17 20.12
C VAL A 58 17.21 -5.71 21.09
N PRO A 59 16.76 -4.95 22.10
CA PRO A 59 15.80 -5.43 23.11
C PRO A 59 14.46 -5.90 22.54
N SER A 60 13.91 -5.22 21.52
CA SER A 60 12.68 -5.65 20.83
C SER A 60 12.81 -7.00 20.12
N LEU A 61 13.98 -7.32 19.56
CA LEU A 61 14.30 -8.66 19.03
C LEU A 61 14.28 -9.70 20.16
N LEU A 62 14.93 -9.40 21.29
CA LEU A 62 15.00 -10.33 22.42
C LEU A 62 13.62 -10.62 23.03
N ALA A 63 12.75 -9.61 23.10
CA ALA A 63 11.37 -9.78 23.54
C ALA A 63 10.60 -10.74 22.62
N GLN A 64 10.78 -10.61 21.31
CA GLN A 64 10.13 -11.51 20.35
C GLN A 64 10.69 -12.94 20.40
N ILE A 65 11.99 -13.12 20.67
CA ILE A 65 12.56 -14.46 20.94
C ILE A 65 11.96 -15.06 22.23
N GLU A 66 11.81 -14.25 23.29
CA GLU A 66 11.19 -14.67 24.55
C GLU A 66 9.74 -15.18 24.34
N ASP A 67 8.96 -14.54 23.47
CA ASP A 67 7.60 -14.96 23.12
C ASP A 67 7.56 -16.38 22.53
N TYR A 68 8.46 -16.70 21.59
CA TYR A 68 8.60 -18.07 21.03
C TYR A 68 8.94 -19.10 22.11
N THR A 69 9.79 -18.74 23.08
CA THR A 69 10.16 -19.66 24.17
C THR A 69 9.03 -19.88 25.19
N ARG A 70 8.14 -18.90 25.36
CA ARG A 70 6.99 -18.98 26.26
C ARG A 70 5.74 -19.58 25.63
N GLY A 71 5.70 -19.66 24.30
CA GLY A 71 4.50 -20.02 23.56
C GLY A 71 3.46 -18.90 23.49
N ASP A 72 3.86 -17.62 23.66
CA ASP A 72 2.97 -16.46 23.59
C ASP A 72 2.99 -15.79 22.21
N TYR A 73 2.78 -16.60 21.17
CA TYR A 73 2.86 -16.19 19.77
C TYR A 73 1.81 -16.90 18.91
N GLU A 74 1.33 -16.20 17.88
CA GLU A 74 0.64 -16.80 16.74
C GLU A 74 1.49 -16.57 15.47
N ASP A 75 2.19 -17.61 15.03
CA ASP A 75 3.01 -17.61 13.80
C ASP A 75 2.32 -18.47 12.74
N LEU A 76 1.67 -17.79 11.80
CA LEU A 76 1.01 -18.43 10.68
C LEU A 76 1.96 -19.33 9.85
N PHE A 77 3.15 -18.83 9.54
CA PHE A 77 4.09 -19.54 8.68
C PHE A 77 4.49 -20.86 9.33
N LEU A 78 4.76 -20.83 10.64
CA LEU A 78 5.03 -22.03 11.41
C LEU A 78 3.80 -22.94 11.49
N ASN A 79 2.62 -22.39 11.78
CA ASN A 79 1.38 -23.15 11.91
C ASN A 79 1.01 -23.90 10.61
N LEU A 80 1.15 -23.25 9.46
CA LEU A 80 0.93 -23.87 8.14
C LEU A 80 2.04 -24.85 7.77
N SER A 81 3.30 -24.57 8.13
CA SER A 81 4.39 -25.51 7.85
C SER A 81 4.29 -26.81 8.66
N ARG A 82 3.69 -26.74 9.87
CA ARG A 82 3.45 -27.91 10.73
C ARG A 82 2.22 -28.72 10.35
N ARG A 83 1.22 -28.12 9.69
CA ARG A 83 -0.02 -28.82 9.35
C ARG A 83 0.25 -29.95 8.34
N PRO A 84 -0.43 -31.10 8.46
CA PRO A 84 -0.31 -32.17 7.47
C PRO A 84 -0.63 -31.69 6.06
N ALA A 85 0.18 -32.07 5.07
CA ALA A 85 0.02 -31.55 3.71
C ALA A 85 -1.35 -31.90 3.09
N GLY A 86 -1.89 -33.07 3.46
CA GLY A 86 -3.23 -33.53 3.05
C GLY A 86 -4.37 -32.69 3.65
N ASP A 87 -4.16 -32.10 4.83
CA ASP A 87 -5.17 -31.33 5.57
C ASP A 87 -5.19 -29.84 5.19
N LEU A 88 -4.20 -29.39 4.40
CA LEU A 88 -4.16 -28.01 3.91
C LEU A 88 -5.31 -27.78 2.92
N SER A 89 -6.11 -26.74 3.18
CA SER A 89 -7.07 -26.20 2.22
C SER A 89 -6.36 -25.75 0.94
N HIS A 90 -7.12 -25.59 -0.15
CA HIS A 90 -6.55 -25.20 -1.45
C HIS A 90 -5.73 -23.91 -1.34
N GLU A 91 -6.15 -22.97 -0.51
CA GLU A 91 -5.42 -21.73 -0.28
C GLU A 91 -4.27 -21.78 0.68
N GLU A 92 -4.35 -22.58 1.73
CA GLU A 92 -3.18 -22.81 2.57
C GLU A 92 -2.06 -23.43 1.76
N ARG A 93 -2.40 -24.31 0.80
CA ARG A 93 -1.43 -24.83 -0.19
C ARG A 93 -0.88 -23.70 -1.05
N ARG A 94 -1.73 -22.84 -1.61
CA ARG A 94 -1.28 -21.74 -2.48
C ARG A 94 -0.39 -20.74 -1.74
N PHE A 95 -0.75 -20.37 -0.52
CA PHE A 95 0.07 -19.54 0.36
C PHE A 95 1.42 -20.18 0.62
N LEU A 96 1.41 -21.46 1.01
CA LEU A 96 2.62 -22.18 1.35
C LEU A 96 3.52 -22.29 0.12
N ILE A 97 2.99 -22.65 -1.05
CA ILE A 97 3.76 -22.70 -2.30
C ILE A 97 4.38 -21.34 -2.61
N HIS A 98 3.63 -20.25 -2.47
CA HIS A 98 4.13 -18.90 -2.73
C HIS A 98 5.29 -18.53 -1.77
N TRP A 99 5.11 -18.75 -0.47
CA TRP A 99 6.04 -18.28 0.56
C TRP A 99 7.23 -19.21 0.84
N THR A 100 7.08 -20.50 0.60
CA THR A 100 8.14 -21.50 0.84
C THR A 100 9.06 -21.68 -0.35
N ARG A 101 8.75 -21.06 -1.48
CA ARG A 101 9.58 -21.10 -2.69
C ARG A 101 10.48 -19.88 -2.77
N GLU A 102 11.56 -19.93 -2.01
CA GLU A 102 12.59 -18.89 -2.09
C GLU A 102 13.26 -18.85 -3.47
N SER A 103 13.90 -17.71 -3.77
CA SER A 103 14.60 -17.52 -5.05
C SER A 103 15.61 -18.65 -5.32
N PRO A 104 15.54 -19.30 -6.50
CA PRO A 104 16.52 -20.32 -6.92
C PRO A 104 17.98 -19.81 -6.97
N ARG A 105 18.20 -18.48 -6.87
CA ARG A 105 19.53 -17.87 -6.83
C ARG A 105 20.21 -18.00 -5.47
N PHE A 106 19.46 -18.23 -4.39
CA PHE A 106 20.05 -18.38 -3.07
C PHE A 106 20.82 -19.69 -2.95
N LEU A 107 22.05 -19.61 -2.42
CA LEU A 107 22.95 -20.76 -2.28
C LEU A 107 22.34 -21.87 -1.41
N ARG A 108 21.54 -21.52 -0.39
CA ARG A 108 20.81 -22.48 0.46
C ARG A 108 19.76 -23.29 -0.30
N VAL A 109 19.10 -22.69 -1.30
CA VAL A 109 18.14 -23.38 -2.16
C VAL A 109 18.88 -24.32 -3.11
N GLN A 110 19.99 -23.85 -3.69
CA GLN A 110 20.83 -24.65 -4.59
C GLN A 110 21.54 -25.83 -3.92
N ALA A 111 21.62 -25.85 -2.59
CA ALA A 111 22.25 -26.91 -1.83
C ALA A 111 21.46 -28.24 -1.85
N SER A 112 20.17 -28.21 -2.20
CA SER A 112 19.30 -29.38 -2.33
C SER A 112 18.76 -29.49 -3.77
N PRO A 113 18.97 -30.64 -4.45
CA PRO A 113 18.35 -30.90 -5.75
C PRO A 113 16.83 -30.82 -5.69
N ARG A 114 16.20 -31.44 -4.68
CA ARG A 114 14.74 -31.45 -4.54
C ARG A 114 14.17 -30.07 -4.25
N TYR A 115 14.79 -29.30 -3.35
CA TYR A 115 14.30 -27.96 -3.04
C TYR A 115 14.43 -27.03 -4.25
N LEU A 116 15.55 -27.10 -4.98
CA LEU A 116 15.76 -26.31 -6.19
C LEU A 116 14.74 -26.67 -7.28
N GLU A 117 14.44 -27.96 -7.48
CA GLU A 117 13.39 -28.40 -8.39
C GLU A 117 12.06 -27.72 -8.04
N LEU A 118 11.60 -27.85 -6.80
CA LEU A 118 10.30 -27.31 -6.37
C LEU A 118 10.27 -25.77 -6.40
N ALA A 119 11.36 -25.10 -6.03
CA ALA A 119 11.49 -23.65 -6.08
C ALA A 119 11.41 -23.09 -7.51
N THR A 120 11.84 -23.86 -8.52
CA THR A 120 11.86 -23.43 -9.93
C THR A 120 10.57 -23.68 -10.72
N ARG A 121 9.64 -24.49 -10.21
CA ARG A 121 8.34 -24.79 -10.87
C ARG A 121 7.46 -23.54 -10.98
N SER A 122 6.47 -23.48 -11.88
CA SER A 122 5.50 -22.37 -11.83
C SER A 122 4.57 -22.50 -10.61
N GLU A 123 4.07 -21.40 -10.06
CA GLU A 123 3.02 -21.44 -9.02
C GLU A 123 1.72 -22.08 -9.52
N ASP A 124 1.44 -21.98 -10.82
CA ASP A 124 0.23 -22.52 -11.44
C ASP A 124 0.34 -24.01 -11.79
N GLU A 125 1.53 -24.60 -11.65
CA GLU A 125 1.70 -26.03 -11.84
C GLU A 125 1.04 -26.82 -10.71
N THR A 126 0.60 -28.04 -11.00
CA THR A 126 0.00 -28.92 -9.99
C THR A 126 1.07 -29.44 -9.03
N PHE A 127 1.00 -29.03 -7.76
CA PHE A 127 1.81 -29.59 -6.67
C PHE A 127 1.06 -30.77 -6.04
N LEU A 128 1.71 -31.93 -6.00
CA LEU A 128 1.22 -33.10 -5.30
C LEU A 128 1.35 -32.89 -3.78
N GLU A 129 0.62 -33.68 -2.99
CA GLU A 129 0.73 -33.62 -1.53
C GLU A 129 2.17 -33.84 -1.04
N GLN A 130 2.91 -34.75 -1.71
CA GLN A 130 4.32 -34.97 -1.40
C GLN A 130 5.20 -33.76 -1.75
N ASP A 131 4.93 -33.07 -2.87
CA ASP A 131 5.68 -31.85 -3.23
C ASP A 131 5.51 -30.76 -2.16
N ILE A 132 4.28 -30.59 -1.68
CA ILE A 132 3.96 -29.60 -0.63
C ILE A 132 4.64 -29.97 0.68
N ARG A 133 4.64 -31.26 1.04
CA ARG A 133 5.33 -31.73 2.24
C ARG A 133 6.85 -31.54 2.14
N ASP A 134 7.43 -31.83 0.99
CA ASP A 134 8.85 -31.61 0.74
C ASP A 134 9.20 -30.11 0.83
N LEU A 135 8.35 -29.22 0.29
CA LEU A 135 8.48 -27.76 0.47
C LEU A 135 8.39 -27.33 1.94
N GLN A 136 7.43 -27.86 2.71
CA GLN A 136 7.28 -27.56 4.14
C GLN A 136 8.55 -27.87 4.93
N VAL A 137 9.21 -29.00 4.63
CA VAL A 137 10.45 -29.41 5.28
C VAL A 137 11.62 -28.57 4.78
N TRP A 138 11.85 -28.50 3.47
CA TRP A 138 13.04 -27.84 2.93
C TRP A 138 13.09 -26.34 3.20
N SER A 139 11.96 -25.64 3.06
CA SER A 139 11.89 -24.20 3.34
C SER A 139 12.17 -23.84 4.79
N ASN A 140 12.03 -24.78 5.73
CA ASN A 140 12.37 -24.56 7.14
C ASN A 140 13.75 -25.11 7.49
N LEU A 141 14.16 -26.23 6.88
CA LEU A 141 15.48 -26.85 7.06
C LEU A 141 16.60 -25.96 6.48
N SER A 142 16.36 -25.27 5.35
CA SER A 142 17.31 -24.33 4.75
C SER A 142 17.56 -23.08 5.60
N TRP A 143 16.74 -22.84 6.62
CA TRP A 143 16.88 -21.76 7.60
C TRP A 143 17.39 -22.25 8.96
N ILE A 144 18.02 -23.42 8.99
CA ILE A 144 18.80 -23.87 10.15
C ILE A 144 20.27 -23.82 9.77
N ASP A 145 21.11 -23.31 10.67
CA ASP A 145 22.55 -23.23 10.46
C ASP A 145 23.13 -24.55 9.92
N PRO A 146 23.86 -24.55 8.77
CA PRO A 146 24.42 -25.75 8.17
C PRO A 146 25.38 -26.51 9.09
N GLY A 147 26.12 -25.81 9.95
CA GLY A 147 27.01 -26.43 10.94
C GLY A 147 26.23 -27.25 11.97
N TRP A 148 25.07 -26.76 12.40
CA TRP A 148 24.16 -27.47 13.30
C TRP A 148 23.45 -28.62 12.61
N VAL A 149 22.95 -28.42 11.38
CA VAL A 149 22.31 -29.48 10.57
C VAL A 149 23.25 -30.66 10.40
N ASP A 150 24.55 -30.41 10.16
CA ASP A 150 25.54 -31.48 9.97
C ASP A 150 25.83 -32.25 11.28
N ARG A 151 25.69 -31.62 12.47
CA ARG A 151 26.00 -32.21 13.79
C ARG A 151 24.80 -32.90 14.44
N ASP A 152 23.58 -32.42 14.19
CA ASP A 152 22.36 -33.01 14.72
C ASP A 152 21.97 -34.27 13.92
N PRO A 153 21.89 -35.46 14.54
CA PRO A 153 21.60 -36.70 13.82
C PRO A 153 20.26 -36.68 13.06
N GLY A 154 19.23 -36.05 13.64
CA GLY A 154 17.91 -35.98 13.04
C GLY A 154 17.91 -35.05 11.82
N LEU A 155 18.43 -33.83 11.96
CA LEU A 155 18.50 -32.88 10.84
C LEU A 155 19.43 -33.35 9.72
N SER A 156 20.54 -34.01 10.06
CA SER A 156 21.48 -34.59 9.09
C SER A 156 20.81 -35.71 8.28
N GLU A 157 20.00 -36.56 8.93
CA GLU A 157 19.20 -37.58 8.25
C GLU A 157 18.16 -36.95 7.30
N LEU A 158 17.47 -35.88 7.72
CA LEU A 158 16.53 -35.16 6.86
C LEU A 158 17.23 -34.55 5.64
N LYS A 159 18.38 -33.89 5.84
CA LYS A 159 19.18 -33.34 4.75
C LYS A 159 19.65 -34.42 3.78
N ALA A 160 20.07 -35.58 4.27
CA ALA A 160 20.50 -36.70 3.45
C ALA A 160 19.34 -37.38 2.70
N LYS A 161 18.13 -37.33 3.27
CA LYS A 161 16.91 -37.90 2.67
C LYS A 161 16.48 -37.15 1.41
N ASP A 162 16.62 -35.82 1.39
CA ASP A 162 16.35 -34.87 0.29
C ASP A 162 14.91 -34.83 -0.25
N GLU A 163 14.21 -35.95 -0.35
CA GLU A 163 12.84 -36.03 -0.85
C GLU A 163 12.03 -37.12 -0.12
N GLY A 164 10.71 -37.13 -0.31
CA GLY A 164 9.86 -38.17 0.26
C GLY A 164 9.71 -38.05 1.78
N PHE A 165 9.71 -36.82 2.30
CA PHE A 165 9.53 -36.56 3.73
C PHE A 165 8.17 -37.09 4.24
N THR A 166 8.12 -37.41 5.52
CA THR A 166 6.92 -37.85 6.24
C THR A 166 6.42 -36.75 7.18
N GLU A 167 5.20 -36.87 7.69
CA GLU A 167 4.69 -35.92 8.70
C GLU A 167 5.50 -35.99 10.00
N GLN A 168 6.05 -37.17 10.33
CA GLN A 168 6.93 -37.35 11.50
C GLN A 168 8.26 -36.60 11.33
N ASP A 169 8.76 -36.48 10.10
CA ASP A 169 10.01 -35.75 9.80
C ASP A 169 9.87 -34.26 10.15
N LYS A 170 8.67 -33.69 10.01
CA LYS A 170 8.39 -32.29 10.40
C LYS A 170 8.56 -32.09 11.91
N GLU A 171 8.17 -33.06 12.73
CA GLU A 171 8.30 -32.96 14.19
C GLU A 171 9.77 -32.82 14.59
N VAL A 172 10.64 -33.66 14.02
CA VAL A 172 12.10 -33.60 14.22
C VAL A 172 12.65 -32.22 13.85
N LEU A 173 12.22 -31.69 12.70
CA LEU A 173 12.65 -30.37 12.21
C LEU A 173 12.23 -29.24 13.16
N PHE A 174 10.95 -29.16 13.52
CA PHE A 174 10.42 -28.04 14.31
C PHE A 174 10.82 -28.11 15.78
N GLU A 175 10.99 -29.32 16.35
CA GLU A 175 11.59 -29.47 17.68
C GLU A 175 13.02 -28.94 17.72
N ALA A 176 13.84 -29.26 16.71
CA ALA A 176 15.20 -28.75 16.61
C ALA A 176 15.22 -27.22 16.40
N GLN A 177 14.37 -26.69 15.53
CA GLN A 177 14.31 -25.26 15.23
C GLN A 177 13.87 -24.43 16.46
N LEU A 178 12.78 -24.81 17.14
CA LEU A 178 12.32 -24.15 18.36
C LEU A 178 13.33 -24.32 19.51
N GLY A 179 13.99 -25.48 19.57
CA GLY A 179 15.07 -25.75 20.52
C GLY A 179 16.28 -24.82 20.34
N LEU A 180 16.63 -24.45 19.11
CA LEU A 180 17.71 -23.50 18.81
C LEU A 180 17.34 -22.07 19.21
N ILE A 181 16.10 -21.65 18.93
CA ILE A 181 15.59 -20.32 19.32
C ILE A 181 15.70 -20.14 20.84
N GLY A 182 15.30 -21.15 21.62
CA GLY A 182 15.42 -21.15 23.07
C GLY A 182 16.85 -21.11 23.62
N ARG A 183 17.87 -21.35 22.79
CA ARG A 183 19.29 -21.31 23.19
C ARG A 183 19.96 -19.96 22.94
N VAL A 184 19.36 -19.09 22.13
CA VAL A 184 19.97 -17.78 21.76
C VAL A 184 20.33 -16.98 23.00
N ILE A 185 19.34 -16.57 23.81
CA ILE A 185 19.57 -15.73 25.00
C ILE A 185 20.51 -16.41 26.02
N PRO A 186 20.29 -17.68 26.42
CA PRO A 186 21.18 -18.37 27.35
C PRO A 186 22.64 -18.43 26.87
N LYS A 187 22.87 -18.60 25.56
CA LYS A 187 24.22 -18.70 25.01
C LYS A 187 24.99 -17.39 25.15
N TYR A 188 24.41 -16.26 24.76
CA TYR A 188 25.03 -14.94 24.96
C TYR A 188 25.32 -14.66 26.45
N ALA A 189 24.36 -14.95 27.35
CA ALA A 189 24.55 -14.77 28.79
C ALA A 189 25.65 -15.68 29.39
N GLU A 190 25.82 -16.90 28.87
CA GLU A 190 26.93 -17.79 29.23
C GLU A 190 28.28 -17.21 28.82
N LEU A 191 28.41 -16.78 27.56
CA LEU A 191 29.64 -16.19 27.01
C LEU A 191 30.06 -14.91 27.73
N ALA A 192 29.08 -14.09 28.12
CA ALA A 192 29.33 -12.86 28.88
C ALA A 192 29.83 -13.16 30.30
N ARG A 193 29.20 -14.12 31.00
CA ARG A 193 29.62 -14.53 32.35
C ARG A 193 31.01 -15.15 32.39
N ARG A 194 31.44 -15.86 31.34
CA ARG A 194 32.82 -16.37 31.22
C ARG A 194 33.84 -15.29 30.82
N GLY A 195 33.40 -14.07 30.52
CA GLY A 195 34.24 -12.92 30.18
C GLY A 195 34.85 -12.97 28.78
N GLN A 196 34.36 -13.86 27.90
CA GLN A 196 34.87 -13.94 26.53
C GLN A 196 34.26 -12.87 25.62
N ILE A 197 33.00 -12.50 25.85
CA ILE A 197 32.34 -11.43 25.11
C ILE A 197 31.93 -10.26 26.00
N GLU A 198 31.81 -9.10 25.39
CA GLU A 198 31.05 -7.98 25.92
C GLU A 198 29.66 -7.95 25.27
N LEU A 199 28.64 -7.61 26.06
CA LEU A 199 27.28 -7.42 25.59
C LEU A 199 26.91 -5.94 25.64
N THR A 200 26.41 -5.41 24.53
CA THR A 200 25.85 -4.06 24.41
C THR A 200 24.39 -4.12 23.99
N PHE A 201 23.71 -2.99 24.12
CA PHE A 201 22.30 -2.86 23.77
C PHE A 201 22.06 -1.69 22.79
N SER A 202 20.88 -1.67 22.19
CA SER A 202 20.31 -0.53 21.48
C SER A 202 19.07 -0.02 22.21
N PRO A 203 18.62 1.23 21.95
CA PRO A 203 17.32 1.69 22.41
C PRO A 203 16.19 0.70 22.06
N TYR A 204 15.15 0.61 22.89
CA TYR A 204 14.29 -0.58 22.96
C TYR A 204 13.69 -1.02 21.62
N TYR A 205 13.02 -0.13 20.90
CA TYR A 205 12.42 -0.40 19.58
C TYR A 205 13.33 0.01 18.42
N HIS A 206 14.62 0.25 18.68
CA HIS A 206 15.62 0.65 17.68
C HIS A 206 15.37 1.99 16.94
N PRO A 207 14.82 3.06 17.55
CA PRO A 207 14.66 4.35 16.86
C PRO A 207 15.98 5.06 16.52
N ILE A 208 15.92 5.89 15.47
CA ILE A 208 16.99 6.84 15.10
C ILE A 208 16.99 8.02 16.10
N LEU A 209 17.74 7.86 17.20
CA LEU A 209 17.75 8.77 18.34
C LEU A 209 17.92 10.27 17.99
N PRO A 210 18.80 10.69 17.04
CA PRO A 210 18.89 12.11 16.69
C PRO A 210 17.55 12.69 16.21
N LEU A 211 16.78 11.93 15.43
CA LEU A 211 15.49 12.35 14.87
C LEU A 211 14.40 12.40 15.95
N LEU A 212 14.41 11.46 16.91
CA LEU A 212 13.51 11.53 18.07
C LEU A 212 13.73 12.80 18.90
N VAL A 213 14.98 13.16 19.16
CA VAL A 213 15.31 14.36 19.95
C VAL A 213 14.83 15.62 19.23
N ASP A 214 15.16 15.77 17.95
CA ASP A 214 14.66 16.84 17.10
C ASP A 214 14.88 16.50 15.62
N LEU A 215 13.83 16.53 14.79
CA LEU A 215 13.94 16.31 13.35
C LEU A 215 14.84 17.34 12.64
N GLU A 216 15.04 18.53 13.22
CA GLU A 216 15.99 19.52 12.71
C GLU A 216 17.43 18.99 12.67
N SER A 217 17.73 17.93 13.42
CA SER A 217 19.04 17.26 13.41
C SER A 217 19.44 16.75 12.02
N ALA A 218 18.48 16.43 11.14
CA ALA A 218 18.74 16.04 9.76
C ALA A 218 19.41 17.16 8.93
N ARG A 219 19.15 18.44 9.26
CA ARG A 219 19.77 19.59 8.58
C ARG A 219 21.25 19.77 8.91
N ALA A 220 21.75 19.13 9.98
CA ALA A 220 23.17 19.17 10.31
C ALA A 220 24.04 18.56 9.20
N ALA A 221 23.53 17.52 8.52
CA ALA A 221 24.21 16.88 7.39
C ALA A 221 23.74 17.42 6.03
N ILE A 222 22.44 17.72 5.90
CA ILE A 222 21.84 18.22 4.64
C ILE A 222 21.01 19.48 4.94
N PRO A 223 21.61 20.69 4.90
CA PRO A 223 20.92 21.93 5.29
C PRO A 223 19.62 22.22 4.54
N GLN A 224 19.49 21.72 3.30
CA GLN A 224 18.36 21.95 2.41
C GLN A 224 17.27 20.86 2.49
N ILE A 225 17.40 19.88 3.39
CA ILE A 225 16.44 18.78 3.49
C ILE A 225 15.05 19.31 3.86
N ARG A 226 14.02 18.79 3.20
CA ARG A 226 12.63 19.14 3.48
C ARG A 226 12.17 18.36 4.70
N LEU A 227 11.74 19.07 5.73
CA LEU A 227 11.22 18.46 6.96
C LEU A 227 9.68 18.37 6.91
N PRO A 228 9.06 17.56 7.78
CA PRO A 228 7.61 17.48 7.93
C PRO A 228 6.97 18.82 8.25
N THR A 229 5.65 18.93 8.03
CA THR A 229 4.93 20.17 8.30
C THR A 229 4.73 20.42 9.79
N ARG A 230 4.59 19.35 10.57
CA ARG A 230 4.52 19.37 12.03
C ARG A 230 5.93 19.24 12.61
N ARG A 231 6.15 19.95 13.71
CA ARG A 231 7.39 19.82 14.47
C ARG A 231 7.31 18.55 15.32
N PHE A 232 8.32 17.70 15.21
CA PHE A 232 8.51 16.53 16.08
C PHE A 232 9.85 16.67 16.79
N ALA A 233 9.82 16.77 18.12
CA ALA A 233 10.99 16.97 18.97
C ALA A 233 10.71 16.47 20.38
N HIS A 234 11.02 15.20 20.63
CA HIS A 234 10.64 14.45 21.83
C HIS A 234 11.85 13.74 22.43
N ARG A 235 12.71 14.54 23.07
CA ARG A 235 13.89 14.04 23.80
C ARG A 235 13.52 13.02 24.87
N GLU A 236 12.38 13.22 25.52
CA GLU A 236 11.84 12.35 26.56
C GLU A 236 11.57 10.92 26.07
N ASP A 237 11.18 10.75 24.81
CA ASP A 237 10.94 9.43 24.23
C ASP A 237 12.26 8.72 23.95
N ALA A 238 13.26 9.46 23.45
CA ALA A 238 14.64 8.95 23.30
C ALA A 238 15.24 8.50 24.63
N GLU A 239 15.06 9.28 25.71
CA GLU A 239 15.47 8.92 27.08
C GLU A 239 14.78 7.63 27.54
N ARG A 240 13.46 7.56 27.41
CA ARG A 240 12.66 6.39 27.79
C ARG A 240 13.06 5.13 27.02
N GLN A 241 13.30 5.23 25.71
CA GLN A 241 13.70 4.10 24.88
C GLN A 241 15.10 3.57 25.28
N ILE A 242 16.03 4.44 25.70
CA ILE A 242 17.34 4.03 26.24
C ILE A 242 17.17 3.32 27.59
N GLU A 243 16.40 3.91 28.53
CA GLU A 243 16.15 3.32 29.86
C GLU A 243 15.45 1.96 29.77
N MET A 244 14.43 1.85 28.93
CA MET A 244 13.73 0.60 28.65
C MET A 244 14.67 -0.43 28.04
N GLY A 245 15.49 -0.02 27.08
CA GLY A 245 16.44 -0.89 26.41
C GLY A 245 17.42 -1.50 27.41
N MET A 246 18.05 -0.66 28.24
CA MET A 246 19.01 -1.09 29.25
C MET A 246 18.36 -1.99 30.31
N SER A 247 17.20 -1.60 30.82
CA SER A 247 16.47 -2.38 31.85
C SER A 247 16.02 -3.74 31.35
N SER A 248 15.50 -3.82 30.11
CA SER A 248 15.09 -5.07 29.49
C SER A 248 16.28 -5.97 29.20
N PHE A 249 17.38 -5.39 28.73
CA PHE A 249 18.61 -6.11 28.46
C PHE A 249 19.18 -6.75 29.73
N GLU A 250 19.27 -5.98 30.83
CA GLU A 250 19.74 -6.48 32.13
C GLU A 250 18.83 -7.58 32.68
N ARG A 251 17.50 -7.43 32.55
CA ARG A 251 16.52 -8.48 32.92
C ARG A 251 16.74 -9.78 32.16
N LEU A 252 17.00 -9.71 30.85
CA LEU A 252 17.07 -10.87 29.96
C LEU A 252 18.44 -11.56 30.00
N MET A 253 19.52 -10.78 30.05
CA MET A 253 20.89 -11.29 29.97
C MET A 253 21.55 -11.50 31.34
N GLY A 254 21.03 -10.87 32.40
CA GLY A 254 21.63 -10.90 33.73
C GLY A 254 22.97 -10.18 33.83
N VAL A 255 23.28 -9.31 32.88
CA VAL A 255 24.51 -8.51 32.79
C VAL A 255 24.12 -7.06 32.48
N HIS A 256 24.69 -6.12 33.21
CA HIS A 256 24.53 -4.70 32.94
C HIS A 256 25.39 -4.30 31.71
N PRO A 257 24.79 -3.78 30.62
CA PRO A 257 25.54 -3.45 29.41
C PRO A 257 26.38 -2.17 29.62
N ARG A 258 27.65 -2.20 29.21
CA ARG A 258 28.57 -1.04 29.34
C ARG A 258 28.53 -0.11 28.14
N GLY A 259 28.32 -0.67 26.95
CA GLY A 259 28.25 0.07 25.70
C GLY A 259 26.84 0.12 25.13
N MET A 260 26.58 1.12 24.30
CA MET A 260 25.37 1.22 23.49
C MET A 260 25.73 1.28 22.01
N TRP A 261 24.99 0.51 21.20
CA TRP A 261 24.93 0.69 19.75
C TRP A 261 23.73 1.59 19.45
N PRO A 262 23.95 2.88 19.13
CA PRO A 262 22.89 3.73 18.60
C PRO A 262 22.36 3.09 17.31
N SER A 263 21.04 3.03 17.13
CA SER A 263 20.43 2.43 15.94
C SER A 263 21.07 2.98 14.68
N GLU A 264 21.49 2.08 13.79
CA GLU A 264 22.14 2.44 12.52
C GLU A 264 23.39 3.31 12.71
N MET A 265 24.06 3.16 13.87
CA MET A 265 25.20 3.99 14.28
C MET A 265 24.89 5.50 14.23
N ALA A 266 23.60 5.86 14.33
CA ALA A 266 23.12 7.22 14.21
C ALA A 266 23.42 7.98 15.50
N VAL A 267 24.35 8.93 15.40
CA VAL A 267 24.83 9.72 16.54
C VAL A 267 24.68 11.21 16.29
N GLY A 268 24.94 11.99 17.33
CA GLY A 268 25.00 13.44 17.35
C GLY A 268 25.28 13.93 18.77
N ASP A 269 25.49 15.23 18.95
CA ASP A 269 25.75 15.81 20.27
C ASP A 269 24.63 15.51 21.30
N SER A 270 23.38 15.44 20.82
CA SER A 270 22.21 15.04 21.62
C SER A 270 22.33 13.60 22.13
N VAL A 271 22.64 12.65 21.25
CA VAL A 271 22.80 11.23 21.59
C VAL A 271 23.95 11.01 22.56
N ALA A 272 25.08 11.69 22.38
CA ALA A 272 26.20 11.63 23.32
C ALA A 272 25.81 12.12 24.72
N SER A 273 24.95 13.15 24.80
CA SER A 273 24.43 13.67 26.07
C SER A 273 23.47 12.67 26.73
N LEU A 274 22.57 12.07 25.96
CA LEU A 274 21.64 11.04 26.46
C LEU A 274 22.38 9.81 26.97
N ALA A 275 23.40 9.33 26.23
CA ALA A 275 24.22 8.21 26.63
C ALA A 275 24.95 8.48 27.96
N ALA A 276 25.55 9.68 28.11
CA ALA A 276 26.21 10.07 29.35
C ALA A 276 25.23 10.13 30.55
N GLN A 277 24.01 10.64 30.34
CA GLN A 277 22.97 10.70 31.38
C GLN A 277 22.46 9.32 31.79
N ALA A 278 22.33 8.39 30.85
CA ALA A 278 21.93 7.02 31.10
C ALA A 278 23.04 6.16 31.74
N GLY A 279 24.25 6.69 31.90
CA GLY A 279 25.39 5.96 32.47
C GLY A 279 26.07 4.99 31.50
N VAL A 280 25.88 5.18 30.18
CA VAL A 280 26.56 4.38 29.15
C VAL A 280 28.04 4.78 29.09
N GLU A 281 28.94 3.80 29.18
CA GLU A 281 30.39 4.06 29.19
C GLU A 281 30.93 4.43 27.81
N TRP A 282 30.38 3.82 26.75
CA TRP A 282 30.84 4.05 25.37
C TRP A 282 29.74 3.86 24.31
N ILE A 283 29.87 4.59 23.20
CA ILE A 283 29.04 4.46 21.99
C ILE A 283 29.92 4.26 20.75
N ILE A 284 29.34 3.72 19.67
CA ILE A 284 30.01 3.48 18.38
C ILE A 284 29.37 4.26 17.24
N SER A 285 30.19 4.71 16.30
CA SER A 285 29.73 5.23 15.01
C SER A 285 30.72 4.94 13.86
N ASP A 286 30.52 5.57 12.70
CA ASP A 286 31.24 5.32 11.45
C ASP A 286 32.42 6.30 11.23
N ASP A 287 33.44 5.89 10.47
CA ASP A 287 34.61 6.73 10.21
C ASP A 287 34.28 8.01 9.42
N ASP A 288 33.24 8.01 8.58
CA ASP A 288 32.75 9.22 7.91
C ASP A 288 32.12 10.22 8.90
N VAL A 289 31.46 9.74 9.96
CA VAL A 289 30.94 10.60 11.03
C VAL A 289 32.09 11.24 11.80
N LEU A 290 33.16 10.47 12.10
CA LEU A 290 34.37 11.01 12.72
C LEU A 290 35.02 12.07 11.82
N ALA A 291 35.19 11.78 10.53
CA ALA A 291 35.81 12.71 9.58
C ALA A 291 35.06 14.07 9.54
N ARG A 292 33.72 14.04 9.53
CA ARG A 292 32.91 15.26 9.59
C ARG A 292 32.96 15.95 10.94
N SER A 293 33.08 15.19 12.03
CA SER A 293 33.20 15.72 13.41
C SER A 293 34.51 16.48 13.60
N LEU A 294 35.60 16.02 12.96
CA LEU A 294 36.92 16.66 12.99
C LEU A 294 37.10 17.75 11.93
N GLU A 295 36.12 17.92 11.03
CA GLU A 295 36.23 18.80 9.85
C GLU A 295 37.48 18.48 9.00
N ALA A 296 37.88 17.20 8.96
CA ALA A 296 39.07 16.70 8.30
C ALA A 296 38.82 15.32 7.67
N GLY A 297 39.24 15.12 6.43
CA GLY A 297 39.01 13.85 5.73
C GLY A 297 39.96 12.73 6.18
N LEU A 298 39.42 11.51 6.36
CA LEU A 298 40.21 10.30 6.53
C LEU A 298 40.57 9.72 5.15
N THR A 299 41.76 10.05 4.65
CA THR A 299 42.20 9.60 3.33
C THR A 299 43.02 8.31 3.41
N ARG A 300 42.78 7.41 2.45
CA ARG A 300 43.48 6.13 2.29
C ARG A 300 44.31 6.13 1.00
N ASP A 301 45.45 5.44 0.99
CA ASP A 301 46.26 5.22 -0.21
C ASP A 301 45.63 4.19 -1.16
N GLY A 302 46.24 3.96 -2.33
CA GLY A 302 45.74 2.99 -3.33
C GLY A 302 45.73 1.52 -2.86
N GLU A 303 46.32 1.22 -1.71
CA GLU A 303 46.28 -0.09 -1.06
C GLU A 303 45.34 -0.12 0.17
N GLY A 304 44.64 0.99 0.46
CA GLY A 304 43.68 1.12 1.56
C GLY A 304 44.28 1.54 2.91
N ARG A 305 45.55 1.97 2.97
CA ARG A 305 46.19 2.41 4.22
C ARG A 305 45.82 3.86 4.56
N LEU A 306 45.47 4.13 5.81
CA LEU A 306 45.21 5.49 6.29
C LEU A 306 46.51 6.30 6.36
N HIS A 307 46.45 7.57 5.96
CA HIS A 307 47.58 8.50 6.10
C HIS A 307 47.83 8.93 7.56
N GLN A 308 46.77 9.01 8.38
CA GLN A 308 46.82 9.35 9.81
C GLN A 308 46.06 8.29 10.63
N PRO A 309 46.57 7.05 10.72
CA PRO A 309 45.86 5.93 11.33
C PRO A 309 45.51 6.16 12.81
N GLU A 310 46.30 6.96 13.52
CA GLU A 310 46.05 7.32 14.92
C GLU A 310 44.78 8.15 15.13
N VAL A 311 44.22 8.75 14.08
CA VAL A 311 42.97 9.51 14.15
C VAL A 311 41.78 8.55 14.24
N LEU A 312 41.79 7.45 13.49
CA LEU A 312 40.69 6.47 13.51
C LEU A 312 40.84 5.45 14.64
N TYR A 313 42.05 4.90 14.81
CA TYR A 313 42.28 3.77 15.73
C TYR A 313 42.56 4.18 17.18
N GLY A 314 42.22 5.42 17.55
CA GLY A 314 42.33 5.94 18.91
C GLY A 314 40.94 6.26 19.49
N PRO A 315 40.67 5.94 20.77
CA PRO A 315 39.39 6.25 21.38
C PRO A 315 39.24 7.76 21.65
N TYR A 316 38.01 8.25 21.50
CA TYR A 316 37.64 9.62 21.81
C TYR A 316 36.82 9.67 23.10
N GLU A 317 36.79 10.84 23.73
CA GLU A 317 35.95 11.14 24.89
C GLU A 317 35.23 12.46 24.68
N MET A 318 33.94 12.48 25.02
CA MET A 318 33.12 13.69 25.04
C MET A 318 32.62 13.95 26.45
N GLU A 319 32.80 15.20 26.88
CA GLU A 319 32.19 15.72 28.11
C GLU A 319 30.87 16.42 27.75
N ARG A 320 29.77 16.00 28.36
CA ARG A 320 28.41 16.50 28.13
C ARG A 320 27.67 16.68 29.46
N GLU A 321 26.50 17.31 29.41
CA GLU A 321 25.62 17.41 30.58
C GLU A 321 25.19 16.02 31.03
N GLY A 322 25.71 15.56 32.17
CA GLY A 322 25.40 14.23 32.73
C GLY A 322 26.62 13.34 32.93
N GLY A 323 27.75 13.62 32.28
CA GLY A 323 28.97 12.84 32.47
C GLY A 323 29.89 12.82 31.26
N ARG A 324 30.71 11.78 31.19
CA ARG A 324 31.63 11.51 30.08
C ARG A 324 31.22 10.23 29.37
N VAL A 325 31.30 10.24 28.05
CA VAL A 325 31.06 9.05 27.22
C VAL A 325 32.23 8.85 26.27
N ALA A 326 32.72 7.63 26.14
CA ALA A 326 33.74 7.29 25.15
C ALA A 326 33.10 7.06 23.77
N LEU A 327 33.84 7.36 22.71
CA LEU A 327 33.43 7.07 21.34
C LEU A 327 34.50 6.26 20.64
N VAL A 328 34.05 5.21 19.98
CA VAL A 328 34.85 4.42 19.04
C VAL A 328 34.22 4.50 17.66
N PHE A 329 35.05 4.46 16.63
CA PHE A 329 34.59 4.54 15.24
C PHE A 329 35.07 3.30 14.49
N ARG A 330 34.18 2.70 13.70
CA ARG A 330 34.53 1.51 12.92
C ARG A 330 35.44 1.86 11.75
N ASP A 331 36.29 0.94 11.34
CA ASP A 331 36.93 0.99 10.03
C ASP A 331 35.91 0.53 8.98
N ALA A 332 35.34 1.50 8.24
CA ALA A 332 34.30 1.22 7.26
C ALA A 332 34.80 0.30 6.14
N LEU A 333 36.06 0.45 5.70
CA LEU A 333 36.62 -0.42 4.66
C LEU A 333 36.66 -1.88 5.11
N LEU A 334 37.25 -2.16 6.27
CA LEU A 334 37.36 -3.53 6.78
C LEU A 334 35.99 -4.14 7.11
N SER A 335 35.07 -3.33 7.64
CA SER A 335 33.69 -3.77 7.92
C SER A 335 32.94 -4.09 6.63
N ASN A 336 33.03 -3.23 5.62
CA ASN A 336 32.35 -3.40 4.34
C ASN A 336 32.94 -4.55 3.51
N LEU A 337 34.23 -4.86 3.64
CA LEU A 337 34.82 -6.03 2.98
C LEU A 337 34.15 -7.33 3.45
N ILE A 338 33.93 -7.48 4.76
CA ILE A 338 33.17 -8.62 5.31
C ILE A 338 31.71 -8.56 4.86
N GLY A 339 31.07 -7.39 4.96
CA GLY A 339 29.65 -7.24 4.67
C GLY A 339 29.27 -7.46 3.19
N PHE A 340 30.13 -7.04 2.25
CA PHE A 340 29.72 -6.86 0.85
C PHE A 340 30.66 -7.47 -0.21
N ASP A 341 31.90 -7.80 0.11
CA ASP A 341 32.88 -8.17 -0.93
C ASP A 341 33.48 -9.57 -0.76
N TYR A 342 33.83 -9.97 0.47
CA TYR A 342 34.56 -11.22 0.72
C TYR A 342 33.77 -12.48 0.39
N HIS A 343 32.43 -12.42 0.30
CA HIS A 343 31.61 -13.54 -0.20
C HIS A 343 31.95 -13.95 -1.65
N ARG A 344 32.59 -13.07 -2.42
CA ARG A 344 33.01 -13.31 -3.81
C ARG A 344 34.38 -13.99 -3.91
N MET A 345 35.04 -14.24 -2.78
CA MET A 345 36.36 -14.83 -2.70
C MET A 345 36.32 -16.18 -1.98
N PRO A 346 37.26 -17.10 -2.27
CA PRO A 346 37.45 -18.28 -1.44
C PRO A 346 37.69 -17.87 0.03
N PRO A 347 37.07 -18.53 1.03
CA PRO A 347 37.14 -18.12 2.44
C PRO A 347 38.56 -17.91 2.98
N LEU A 348 39.49 -18.82 2.66
CA LEU A 348 40.89 -18.73 3.10
C LEU A 348 41.62 -17.51 2.50
N ASP A 349 41.32 -17.16 1.24
CA ASP A 349 41.93 -16.00 0.57
C ASP A 349 41.40 -14.69 1.15
N ALA A 350 40.09 -14.64 1.45
CA ALA A 350 39.47 -13.50 2.11
C ALA A 350 40.07 -13.26 3.51
N VAL A 351 40.22 -14.31 4.32
CA VAL A 351 40.86 -14.23 5.64
C VAL A 351 42.33 -13.84 5.53
N ALA A 352 43.06 -14.38 4.56
CA ALA A 352 44.46 -14.01 4.32
C ALA A 352 44.61 -12.53 3.91
N ASP A 353 43.67 -11.99 3.12
CA ASP A 353 43.64 -10.56 2.80
C ASP A 353 43.32 -9.71 4.04
N PHE A 354 42.29 -10.09 4.81
CA PHE A 354 41.90 -9.39 6.03
C PHE A 354 43.04 -9.33 7.05
N MET A 355 43.68 -10.47 7.35
CA MET A 355 44.82 -10.53 8.28
C MET A 355 46.03 -9.75 7.76
N ARG A 356 46.26 -9.70 6.45
CA ARG A 356 47.33 -8.90 5.84
C ARG A 356 47.06 -7.41 6.03
N ARG A 357 45.81 -6.95 5.88
CA ARG A 357 45.42 -5.56 6.13
C ARG A 357 45.61 -5.17 7.60
N LEU A 358 45.21 -6.03 8.53
CA LEU A 358 45.45 -5.82 9.96
C LEU A 358 46.95 -5.73 10.29
N ARG A 359 47.77 -6.63 9.77
CA ARG A 359 49.24 -6.60 9.97
C ARG A 359 49.88 -5.33 9.41
N ARG A 360 49.35 -4.79 8.31
CA ARG A 360 49.80 -3.49 7.76
C ARG A 360 49.43 -2.32 8.69
N ILE A 361 48.24 -2.36 9.30
CA ILE A 361 47.86 -1.34 10.30
C ILE A 361 48.80 -1.41 11.51
N ARG A 362 49.16 -2.63 11.94
CA ARG A 362 50.15 -2.84 13.01
C ARG A 362 51.52 -2.25 12.65
N GLU A 363 51.97 -2.39 11.39
CA GLU A 363 53.22 -1.75 10.94
C GLU A 363 53.17 -0.22 11.09
N GLN A 364 52.00 0.41 10.88
CA GLN A 364 51.81 1.85 11.05
C GLN A 364 51.69 2.28 12.52
N GLN A 365 51.37 1.38 13.45
CA GLN A 365 51.22 1.66 14.89
C GLN A 365 52.54 2.12 15.55
N GLY A 366 53.67 1.54 15.13
CA GLY A 366 54.97 1.78 15.78
C GLY A 366 55.10 1.11 17.15
N GLU A 367 55.95 1.64 18.03
CA GLU A 367 56.26 1.03 19.35
C GLU A 367 55.73 1.81 20.57
N ASP A 368 55.26 3.05 20.36
CA ASP A 368 54.94 4.00 21.43
C ASP A 368 53.45 4.08 21.79
N ARG A 369 52.57 3.39 21.05
CA ARG A 369 51.11 3.45 21.22
C ARG A 369 50.44 2.13 20.86
N ASP A 370 49.21 1.96 21.34
CA ASP A 370 48.35 0.83 21.03
C ASP A 370 47.13 1.32 20.23
N PHE A 371 46.86 0.67 19.08
CA PHE A 371 45.72 0.96 18.23
C PHE A 371 44.58 -0.01 18.50
N LEU A 372 43.35 0.51 18.48
CA LEU A 372 42.12 -0.27 18.45
C LEU A 372 41.50 -0.20 17.06
N VAL A 373 41.60 -1.28 16.29
CA VAL A 373 40.84 -1.45 15.05
C VAL A 373 39.46 -1.96 15.41
N THR A 374 38.43 -1.19 15.12
CA THR A 374 37.04 -1.60 15.37
C THR A 374 36.42 -2.01 14.04
N VAL A 375 35.93 -3.25 13.94
CA VAL A 375 35.18 -3.74 12.78
C VAL A 375 33.76 -4.01 13.25
N ALA A 376 32.80 -3.30 12.67
CA ALA A 376 31.43 -3.28 13.16
C ALA A 376 30.41 -3.26 12.03
N LEU A 377 29.46 -4.20 12.09
CA LEU A 377 28.44 -4.44 11.08
C LEU A 377 27.34 -5.36 11.63
N ASP A 378 26.26 -5.50 10.88
CA ASP A 378 25.19 -6.45 11.17
C ASP A 378 25.69 -7.89 11.14
N GLY A 379 25.15 -8.69 12.05
CA GLY A 379 25.55 -10.05 12.32
C GLY A 379 24.72 -11.11 11.60
N GLU A 380 23.70 -10.73 10.82
CA GLU A 380 22.84 -11.67 10.09
C GLU A 380 22.84 -11.51 8.56
N ASN A 381 23.03 -10.30 8.03
CA ASN A 381 22.71 -10.01 6.63
C ASN A 381 23.76 -10.52 5.62
N ALA A 382 25.04 -10.49 5.98
CA ALA A 382 26.12 -10.84 5.04
C ALA A 382 26.11 -12.33 4.65
N TRP A 383 25.68 -13.20 5.56
CA TRP A 383 25.87 -14.64 5.47
C TRP A 383 25.06 -15.31 4.38
N ASP A 384 23.95 -14.71 3.95
CA ASP A 384 23.10 -15.21 2.88
C ASP A 384 23.84 -15.36 1.53
N PHE A 385 24.94 -14.62 1.35
CA PHE A 385 25.76 -14.62 0.14
C PHE A 385 27.00 -15.51 0.24
N TYR A 386 27.36 -15.96 1.44
CA TYR A 386 28.51 -16.84 1.65
C TYR A 386 28.13 -18.30 1.45
N THR A 387 29.08 -19.10 0.95
CA THR A 387 28.95 -20.55 0.97
C THR A 387 28.79 -21.05 2.40
N ARG A 388 27.91 -22.04 2.59
CA ARG A 388 27.57 -22.58 3.92
C ARG A 388 27.22 -21.49 4.94
N GLU A 389 26.60 -20.41 4.49
CA GLU A 389 26.13 -19.31 5.32
C GLU A 389 27.24 -18.71 6.21
N GLY A 390 28.44 -18.57 5.65
CA GLY A 390 29.57 -17.93 6.31
C GLY A 390 30.34 -18.81 7.31
N ASN A 391 29.90 -20.04 7.58
CA ASN A 391 30.61 -20.96 8.50
C ASN A 391 32.09 -21.11 8.13
N ASP A 392 32.38 -21.41 6.86
CA ASP A 392 33.76 -21.64 6.40
C ASP A 392 34.66 -20.39 6.56
N PHE A 393 34.08 -19.20 6.38
CA PHE A 393 34.79 -17.93 6.55
C PHE A 393 35.03 -17.60 8.02
N LEU A 394 34.00 -17.73 8.86
CA LEU A 394 34.10 -17.44 10.29
C LEU A 394 35.05 -18.42 10.99
N ASP A 395 34.98 -19.71 10.68
CA ASP A 395 35.91 -20.71 11.21
C ASP A 395 37.36 -20.43 10.80
N ALA A 396 37.59 -20.08 9.53
CA ALA A 396 38.93 -19.71 9.07
C ALA A 396 39.43 -18.43 9.75
N LEU A 397 38.57 -17.41 9.88
CA LEU A 397 38.91 -16.14 10.52
C LEU A 397 39.25 -16.33 12.00
N TYR A 398 38.38 -17.02 12.75
CA TYR A 398 38.57 -17.25 14.17
C TYR A 398 39.72 -18.21 14.45
N SER A 399 39.96 -19.21 13.60
CA SER A 399 41.16 -20.06 13.70
C SER A 399 42.45 -19.25 13.58
N GLU A 400 42.53 -18.31 12.64
CA GLU A 400 43.71 -17.48 12.45
C GLU A 400 43.87 -16.44 13.58
N LEU A 401 42.77 -15.83 14.04
CA LEU A 401 42.78 -14.89 15.16
C LEU A 401 43.11 -15.56 16.50
N ASP A 402 42.62 -16.77 16.76
CA ASP A 402 42.92 -17.53 17.98
C ASP A 402 44.40 -17.93 18.05
N ARG A 403 45.04 -18.17 16.90
CA ARG A 403 46.48 -18.49 16.80
C ARG A 403 47.39 -17.26 16.82
N ALA A 404 46.92 -16.13 16.30
CA ALA A 404 47.73 -14.92 16.18
C ALA A 404 48.26 -14.44 17.55
N GLU A 405 49.50 -13.97 17.54
CA GLU A 405 50.11 -13.26 18.69
C GLU A 405 50.32 -11.78 18.39
N ASP A 406 50.32 -11.42 17.12
CA ASP A 406 50.52 -10.06 16.62
C ASP A 406 49.23 -9.25 16.50
N VAL A 407 48.09 -9.91 16.43
CA VAL A 407 46.76 -9.31 16.44
C VAL A 407 45.99 -9.95 17.60
N VAL A 408 45.52 -9.14 18.53
CA VAL A 408 44.85 -9.60 19.75
C VAL A 408 43.41 -9.13 19.75
N CYS A 409 42.48 -10.08 19.79
CA CYS A 409 41.07 -9.82 19.93
C CYS A 409 40.75 -9.27 21.33
N THR A 410 40.00 -8.18 21.40
CA THR A 410 39.57 -7.53 22.64
C THR A 410 38.12 -7.11 22.55
N THR A 411 37.46 -6.93 23.70
CA THR A 411 36.22 -6.17 23.76
C THR A 411 36.55 -4.67 23.78
N VAL A 412 35.58 -3.84 23.40
CA VAL A 412 35.76 -2.37 23.36
C VAL A 412 36.00 -1.84 24.77
N ALA A 413 35.17 -2.23 25.75
CA ALA A 413 35.33 -1.73 27.11
C ALA A 413 36.64 -2.17 27.77
N ASP A 414 37.11 -3.40 27.53
CA ASP A 414 38.39 -3.84 28.11
C ASP A 414 39.57 -3.04 27.56
N PHE A 415 39.53 -2.69 26.26
CA PHE A 415 40.52 -1.78 25.68
C PHE A 415 40.43 -0.38 26.31
N LEU A 416 39.22 0.16 26.44
CA LEU A 416 38.98 1.49 27.02
C LEU A 416 39.35 1.59 28.51
N HIS A 417 39.25 0.49 29.27
CA HIS A 417 39.69 0.42 30.67
C HIS A 417 41.21 0.29 30.80
N ALA A 418 41.84 -0.45 29.89
CA ALA A 418 43.30 -0.55 29.84
C ALA A 418 43.97 0.76 29.35
N HIS A 419 43.25 1.58 28.57
CA HIS A 419 43.73 2.84 27.98
C HIS A 419 42.84 4.02 28.41
N PRO A 420 43.01 4.53 29.65
CA PRO A 420 42.18 5.62 30.16
C PRO A 420 42.46 6.98 29.51
N GLU A 421 43.63 7.16 28.88
CA GLU A 421 43.94 8.37 28.12
C GLU A 421 43.19 8.37 26.78
N ARG A 422 42.31 9.36 26.60
CA ARG A 422 41.43 9.49 25.43
C ARG A 422 41.55 10.85 24.80
N ARG A 423 41.29 10.94 23.49
CA ARG A 423 41.32 12.20 22.77
C ARG A 423 40.02 12.98 23.02
N PRO A 424 40.06 14.25 23.42
CA PRO A 424 38.85 15.04 23.54
C PRO A 424 38.21 15.24 22.16
N LEU A 425 36.90 15.00 22.05
CA LEU A 425 36.09 15.36 20.89
C LEU A 425 35.11 16.47 21.30
N HIS A 426 35.18 17.63 20.64
CA HIS A 426 34.39 18.78 21.06
C HIS A 426 32.99 18.80 20.44
N ARG A 427 32.87 18.31 19.19
CA ARG A 427 31.65 18.27 18.39
C ARG A 427 31.51 16.88 17.80
N LEU A 428 30.30 16.31 17.85
CA LEU A 428 29.96 15.09 17.13
C LEU A 428 29.01 15.42 15.99
N HIS A 429 29.44 15.14 14.77
CA HIS A 429 28.61 15.29 13.57
C HIS A 429 27.37 14.40 13.69
N THR A 430 26.22 14.92 13.27
CA THR A 430 24.97 14.17 13.28
C THR A 430 24.81 13.36 11.99
N GLY A 431 24.74 12.04 12.11
CA GLY A 431 24.61 11.14 10.97
C GLY A 431 24.71 9.67 11.36
N SER A 432 24.42 8.79 10.42
CA SER A 432 24.51 7.32 10.54
C SER A 432 25.74 6.76 9.82
N TRP A 433 25.89 5.43 9.82
CA TRP A 433 26.90 4.77 8.99
C TRP A 433 26.66 4.92 7.48
N ILE A 434 25.47 5.36 7.07
CA ILE A 434 25.14 5.61 5.67
C ILE A 434 25.48 7.07 5.35
N GLY A 435 26.65 7.27 4.75
CA GLY A 435 27.07 8.57 4.20
C GLY A 435 27.19 9.69 5.23
N ALA A 436 27.20 9.37 6.53
CA ALA A 436 27.14 10.34 7.63
C ALA A 436 25.98 11.34 7.52
N THR A 437 24.83 10.87 7.01
CA THR A 437 23.56 11.62 6.89
C THR A 437 22.42 10.89 7.61
N LEU A 438 21.22 11.46 7.59
CA LEU A 438 19.99 10.86 8.11
C LEU A 438 18.89 10.76 7.04
N ASP A 439 19.20 11.02 5.76
CA ASP A 439 18.21 11.11 4.67
C ASP A 439 17.64 9.76 4.23
N THR A 440 18.08 8.67 4.85
CA THR A 440 17.41 7.37 4.74
C THR A 440 16.05 7.39 5.43
N TRP A 441 15.89 8.10 6.56
CA TRP A 441 14.70 8.03 7.43
C TRP A 441 13.82 9.30 7.42
N ILE A 442 14.26 10.35 6.73
CA ILE A 442 13.57 11.63 6.64
C ILE A 442 13.95 12.38 5.38
N GLY A 443 13.06 13.24 4.88
CA GLY A 443 13.34 14.15 3.76
C GLY A 443 12.46 13.89 2.55
N ASP A 444 12.09 12.63 2.32
CA ASP A 444 11.16 12.27 1.27
C ASP A 444 9.71 12.66 1.67
N PRO A 445 8.85 13.05 0.72
CA PRO A 445 7.47 13.44 1.01
C PRO A 445 6.67 12.38 1.79
N GLU A 446 6.92 11.11 1.50
CA GLU A 446 6.28 9.97 2.12
C GLU A 446 6.75 9.83 3.59
N HIS A 447 8.05 9.95 3.86
CA HIS A 447 8.58 10.02 5.24
C HIS A 447 7.99 11.19 6.01
N ASN A 448 7.92 12.36 5.36
CA ASN A 448 7.43 13.56 6.01
C ASN A 448 5.95 13.43 6.39
N THR A 449 5.15 12.80 5.53
CA THR A 449 3.75 12.47 5.85
C THR A 449 3.65 11.47 7.00
N ALA A 450 4.52 10.45 7.03
CA ALA A 450 4.54 9.49 8.14
C ALA A 450 4.89 10.14 9.49
N TRP A 451 5.89 11.03 9.51
CA TRP A 451 6.25 11.83 10.70
C TRP A 451 5.11 12.77 11.12
N ASP A 452 4.40 13.38 10.15
CA ASP A 452 3.23 14.23 10.45
C ASP A 452 2.09 13.42 11.10
N LEU A 453 1.80 12.21 10.62
CA LEU A 453 0.79 11.33 11.21
C LEU A 453 1.19 10.82 12.60
N LEU A 454 2.47 10.51 12.81
CA LEU A 454 3.01 10.13 14.12
C LEU A 454 2.91 11.31 15.11
N SER A 455 3.34 12.50 14.70
CA SER A 455 3.19 13.73 15.49
C SER A 455 1.74 13.98 15.88
N GLU A 456 0.81 13.91 14.92
CA GLU A 456 -0.62 14.10 15.19
C GLU A 456 -1.18 13.08 16.19
N THR A 457 -0.81 11.80 16.04
CA THR A 457 -1.27 10.71 16.91
C THR A 457 -0.70 10.83 18.31
N ARG A 458 0.58 11.20 18.42
CA ARG A 458 1.26 11.40 19.71
C ARG A 458 0.68 12.60 20.46
N ASP A 459 0.55 13.76 19.80
CA ASP A 459 -0.03 14.97 20.38
C ASP A 459 -1.45 14.71 20.91
N TRP A 460 -2.23 13.94 20.14
CA TRP A 460 -3.57 13.52 20.55
C TRP A 460 -3.54 12.62 21.80
N LEU A 461 -2.64 11.62 21.85
CA LEU A 461 -2.53 10.71 23.00
C LEU A 461 -2.07 11.47 24.26
N GLU A 462 -1.17 12.43 24.11
CA GLU A 462 -0.72 13.27 25.22
C GLU A 462 -1.89 14.07 25.82
N ASP A 463 -2.69 14.74 24.98
CA ASP A 463 -3.90 15.45 25.42
C ASP A 463 -4.92 14.49 26.06
N TYR A 464 -5.15 13.31 25.46
CA TYR A 464 -6.05 12.30 26.00
C TYR A 464 -5.63 11.84 27.40
N ALA A 465 -4.34 11.50 27.58
CA ALA A 465 -3.78 11.01 28.83
C ALA A 465 -3.90 12.04 29.97
N GLN A 466 -3.74 13.33 29.67
CA GLN A 466 -3.90 14.41 30.65
C GLN A 466 -5.35 14.51 31.17
N HIS A 467 -6.34 14.21 30.31
CA HIS A 467 -7.76 14.29 30.66
C HIS A 467 -8.34 12.98 31.23
N HIS A 468 -7.66 11.84 31.07
CA HIS A 468 -8.13 10.50 31.47
C HIS A 468 -7.14 9.76 32.39
N PRO A 469 -6.74 10.32 33.55
CA PRO A 469 -5.73 9.73 34.42
C PRO A 469 -6.16 8.39 35.05
N HIS A 470 -7.45 8.03 34.98
CA HIS A 470 -7.98 6.77 35.51
C HIS A 470 -7.79 5.57 34.55
N GLU A 471 -7.41 5.80 33.29
CA GLU A 471 -7.22 4.77 32.25
C GLU A 471 -5.72 4.44 32.04
N ALA A 472 -4.95 4.42 33.13
CA ALA A 472 -3.49 4.36 33.08
C ALA A 472 -2.94 3.12 32.34
N GLU A 473 -3.63 1.97 32.40
CA GLU A 473 -3.21 0.74 31.74
C GLU A 473 -3.36 0.84 30.21
N GLN A 474 -4.52 1.29 29.74
CA GLN A 474 -4.80 1.50 28.32
C GLN A 474 -3.88 2.58 27.72
N VAL A 475 -3.68 3.68 28.45
CA VAL A 475 -2.76 4.76 28.05
C VAL A 475 -1.31 4.25 27.96
N THR A 476 -0.88 3.40 28.90
CA THR A 476 0.47 2.81 28.85
C THR A 476 0.64 1.89 27.63
N ALA A 477 -0.38 1.09 27.30
CA ALA A 477 -0.38 0.29 26.09
C ALA A 477 -0.36 1.17 24.82
N ALA A 478 -1.12 2.27 24.80
CA ALA A 478 -1.13 3.20 23.67
C ALA A 478 0.23 3.89 23.47
N TRP A 479 0.92 4.28 24.54
CA TRP A 479 2.29 4.83 24.45
C TRP A 479 3.30 3.82 23.91
N ARG A 480 3.08 2.52 24.15
CA ARG A 480 3.91 1.48 23.55
C ARG A 480 3.78 1.47 22.02
N GLU A 481 2.56 1.58 21.50
CA GLU A 481 2.33 1.64 20.05
C GLU A 481 3.03 2.85 19.41
N VAL A 482 3.05 4.01 20.09
CA VAL A 482 3.82 5.18 19.66
C VAL A 482 5.31 4.86 19.58
N MET A 483 5.89 4.27 20.64
CA MET A 483 7.32 3.93 20.64
C MET A 483 7.70 2.85 19.61
N ILE A 484 6.78 1.93 19.28
CA ILE A 484 6.95 0.99 18.16
C ILE A 484 7.04 1.76 16.85
N THR A 485 6.15 2.73 16.61
CA THR A 485 6.16 3.52 15.37
C THR A 485 7.37 4.44 15.23
N GLU A 486 7.89 4.98 16.33
CA GLU A 486 9.14 5.74 16.37
C GLU A 486 10.37 4.92 15.96
N GLY A 487 10.36 3.63 16.29
CA GLY A 487 11.39 2.66 15.94
C GLY A 487 11.10 1.86 14.67
N SER A 488 10.13 2.30 13.87
CA SER A 488 9.66 1.50 12.74
C SER A 488 10.66 1.45 11.60
N ASP A 489 11.04 0.23 11.22
CA ASP A 489 11.81 -0.09 10.00
C ASP A 489 11.10 0.32 8.71
N TRP A 490 9.84 0.76 8.78
CA TRP A 490 9.21 1.48 7.68
C TRP A 490 10.11 2.62 7.18
N PHE A 491 10.68 3.45 8.06
CA PHE A 491 11.56 4.53 7.62
C PHE A 491 12.85 4.05 6.94
N TRP A 492 13.26 2.80 7.13
CA TRP A 492 14.43 2.22 6.48
C TRP A 492 14.10 1.63 5.10
N TRP A 493 13.07 0.79 5.03
CA TRP A 493 12.69 0.07 3.82
C TRP A 493 12.04 0.96 2.77
N PHE A 494 11.42 2.07 3.18
CA PHE A 494 10.76 3.00 2.26
C PHE A 494 11.61 4.22 2.00
N SER A 495 11.76 4.54 0.73
CA SER A 495 12.07 5.87 0.24
C SER A 495 11.78 5.89 -1.26
N ARG A 496 11.91 7.02 -1.94
CA ARG A 496 11.87 7.04 -3.43
C ARG A 496 13.01 6.22 -4.06
N LYS A 497 13.97 5.77 -3.26
CA LYS A 497 15.21 5.10 -3.67
C LYS A 497 15.22 3.60 -3.31
N HIS A 498 14.24 3.11 -2.54
CA HIS A 498 14.22 1.73 -2.01
C HIS A 498 12.82 1.10 -2.13
N ASP A 499 12.79 -0.19 -2.50
CA ASP A 499 11.60 -1.07 -2.57
C ASP A 499 11.99 -2.39 -1.91
N SER A 500 11.22 -2.83 -0.93
CA SER A 500 11.46 -4.05 -0.16
C SER A 500 10.84 -5.30 -0.78
N GLY A 501 9.97 -5.14 -1.79
CA GLY A 501 9.10 -6.19 -2.33
C GLY A 501 7.94 -6.57 -1.41
N MET A 502 7.90 -6.06 -0.17
CA MET A 502 6.86 -6.31 0.84
C MET A 502 6.24 -5.01 1.36
N ASP A 503 6.28 -4.00 0.49
CA ASP A 503 6.09 -2.60 0.83
C ASP A 503 4.79 -2.31 1.60
N GLN A 504 3.74 -3.02 1.21
CA GLN A 504 2.41 -2.84 1.78
C GLN A 504 2.26 -3.43 3.17
N ILE A 505 2.98 -4.53 3.47
CA ILE A 505 2.93 -5.15 4.80
C ILE A 505 3.46 -4.17 5.82
N TRP A 506 4.62 -3.58 5.54
CA TRP A 506 5.23 -2.61 6.44
C TRP A 506 4.41 -1.32 6.56
N GLU A 507 3.85 -0.80 5.46
CA GLU A 507 2.98 0.37 5.51
C GLU A 507 1.72 0.11 6.34
N ASN A 508 1.10 -1.05 6.14
CA ASN A 508 -0.06 -1.45 6.92
C ASN A 508 0.29 -1.65 8.39
N GLN A 509 1.47 -2.20 8.69
CA GLN A 509 1.96 -2.36 10.06
C GLN A 509 2.18 -1.00 10.73
N TYR A 510 2.86 -0.06 10.07
CA TYR A 510 3.09 1.29 10.60
C TYR A 510 1.76 1.99 10.94
N ARG A 511 0.82 2.00 9.99
CA ARG A 511 -0.51 2.59 10.21
C ARG A 511 -1.37 1.79 11.19
N LEU A 512 -1.17 0.48 11.31
CA LEU A 512 -1.84 -0.35 12.31
C LEU A 512 -1.47 0.11 13.72
N HIS A 513 -0.18 0.29 14.01
CA HIS A 513 0.25 0.77 15.33
C HIS A 513 -0.29 2.17 15.65
N LEU A 514 -0.28 3.11 14.69
CA LEU A 514 -0.92 4.41 14.86
C LEU A 514 -2.43 4.29 15.15
N ARG A 515 -3.15 3.38 14.49
CA ARG A 515 -4.58 3.12 14.76
C ARG A 515 -4.81 2.43 16.10
N ASN A 516 -3.89 1.58 16.52
CA ASN A 516 -3.96 0.87 17.80
C ASN A 516 -3.91 1.84 18.98
N VAL A 517 -3.18 2.96 18.88
CA VAL A 517 -3.18 4.04 19.88
C VAL A 517 -4.62 4.46 20.25
N TYR A 518 -5.44 4.78 19.25
CA TYR A 518 -6.84 5.16 19.46
C TYR A 518 -7.71 3.96 19.89
N LYS A 519 -7.45 2.78 19.31
CA LYS A 519 -8.23 1.56 19.58
C LYS A 519 -8.11 1.11 21.05
N LEU A 520 -6.91 1.18 21.61
CA LEU A 520 -6.61 0.76 22.98
C LEU A 520 -7.36 1.59 24.03
N VAL A 521 -7.60 2.87 23.73
CA VAL A 521 -8.35 3.79 24.60
C VAL A 521 -9.82 3.96 24.17
N GLY A 522 -10.31 3.14 23.23
CA GLY A 522 -11.71 3.18 22.79
C GLY A 522 -12.11 4.43 22.00
N ALA A 523 -11.14 5.19 21.47
CA ALA A 523 -11.38 6.38 20.68
C ALA A 523 -11.58 6.05 19.18
N ARG A 524 -12.29 6.95 18.48
CA ARG A 524 -12.47 6.86 17.03
C ARG A 524 -11.17 7.21 16.32
N GLN A 525 -10.73 6.35 15.40
CA GLN A 525 -9.52 6.60 14.60
C GLN A 525 -9.75 7.73 13.58
N PRO A 526 -8.78 8.63 13.38
CA PRO A 526 -8.80 9.61 12.28
C PRO A 526 -8.87 8.93 10.91
N ALA A 527 -9.65 9.50 10.00
CA ALA A 527 -9.79 8.97 8.63
C ALA A 527 -8.47 8.98 7.84
N SER A 528 -7.55 9.87 8.18
CA SER A 528 -6.20 9.95 7.58
C SER A 528 -5.40 8.67 7.77
N LEU A 529 -5.55 7.98 8.91
CA LEU A 529 -4.81 6.73 9.18
C LEU A 529 -5.27 5.54 8.33
N PHE A 530 -6.44 5.63 7.70
CA PHE A 530 -6.92 4.61 6.76
C PHE A 530 -6.47 4.87 5.33
N LYS A 531 -5.94 6.07 5.04
CA LYS A 531 -5.32 6.36 3.76
C LYS A 531 -3.89 5.82 3.75
N PRO A 532 -3.45 5.16 2.68
CA PRO A 532 -2.03 4.89 2.45
C PRO A 532 -1.22 6.19 2.51
N ILE A 533 -0.04 6.14 3.14
CA ILE A 533 0.98 7.19 3.15
C ILE A 533 1.70 7.19 1.80
N LEU A 534 1.85 6.02 1.18
CA LEU A 534 2.42 5.86 -0.15
C LEU A 534 1.46 6.45 -1.19
N GLU A 535 1.54 7.76 -1.42
CA GLU A 535 1.28 8.32 -2.74
C GLU A 535 2.49 7.98 -3.59
N ARG A 536 2.46 6.81 -4.25
CA ARG A 536 3.56 6.38 -5.12
C ARG A 536 4.03 7.57 -5.97
N ALA A 537 5.33 7.86 -5.89
CA ALA A 537 5.99 8.68 -6.90
C ALA A 537 5.51 8.17 -8.27
N GLY A 538 4.88 9.07 -9.04
CA GLY A 538 4.08 8.74 -10.21
C GLY A 538 4.75 7.69 -11.10
N ALA A 539 4.00 6.79 -11.72
CA ALA A 539 3.38 7.03 -13.04
C ALA A 539 4.34 7.49 -14.17
N ASP A 540 5.54 7.96 -13.88
CA ASP A 540 6.55 8.44 -14.83
C ASP A 540 7.62 7.39 -15.14
N GLU A 541 7.96 6.50 -14.19
CA GLU A 541 9.01 5.49 -14.37
C GLU A 541 8.50 4.15 -14.90
N ARG A 542 7.26 3.79 -14.59
CA ARG A 542 6.53 2.68 -15.21
C ARG A 542 5.05 3.04 -15.28
N ARG A 543 4.43 2.84 -16.45
CA ARG A 543 3.04 3.22 -16.73
C ARG A 543 2.44 2.23 -17.73
N MET A 544 1.19 1.81 -17.54
CA MET A 544 0.43 1.14 -18.59
C MET A 544 -0.11 2.17 -19.60
N PRO A 545 -0.55 1.75 -20.80
CA PRO A 545 -1.21 2.66 -21.74
C PRO A 545 -2.45 3.29 -21.11
N LEU A 546 -2.54 4.62 -21.17
CA LEU A 546 -3.64 5.40 -20.58
C LEU A 546 -4.93 5.28 -21.41
N ARG A 547 -4.78 5.09 -22.72
CA ARG A 547 -5.85 4.89 -23.70
C ARG A 547 -5.27 4.22 -24.95
N ASN A 548 -6.13 3.87 -25.88
CA ASN A 548 -5.69 3.42 -27.20
C ASN A 548 -4.88 4.52 -27.90
N ILE A 549 -3.83 4.11 -28.61
CA ILE A 549 -2.91 4.99 -29.35
C ILE A 549 -2.79 4.53 -30.80
N SER A 550 -2.75 5.48 -31.73
CA SER A 550 -2.44 5.23 -33.16
C SER A 550 -1.36 6.22 -33.64
N PRO A 551 -0.10 6.09 -33.18
CA PRO A 551 0.96 7.06 -33.46
C PRO A 551 1.43 7.02 -34.92
N ALA A 552 1.43 8.16 -35.61
CA ALA A 552 1.85 8.30 -37.00
C ALA A 552 3.36 8.50 -37.17
N THR A 553 4.04 9.12 -36.21
CA THR A 553 5.50 9.38 -36.21
C THR A 553 6.15 9.04 -34.86
N ASP A 554 7.48 9.12 -34.78
CA ASP A 554 8.21 8.88 -33.52
C ASP A 554 7.93 9.99 -32.50
N ASP A 555 7.84 11.25 -32.94
CA ASP A 555 7.54 12.42 -32.10
C ASP A 555 6.04 12.72 -31.96
N ASP A 556 5.19 11.74 -32.29
CA ASP A 556 3.73 11.91 -32.24
C ASP A 556 3.24 12.12 -30.79
N PRO A 557 2.43 13.16 -30.51
CA PRO A 557 1.81 13.36 -29.19
C PRO A 557 0.99 12.16 -28.70
N ALA A 558 0.54 11.26 -29.58
CA ALA A 558 -0.10 10.02 -29.18
C ALA A 558 0.75 9.18 -28.21
N TRP A 559 2.08 9.24 -28.29
CA TRP A 559 2.99 8.54 -27.37
C TRP A 559 2.90 9.04 -25.93
N GLU A 560 2.38 10.25 -25.69
CA GLU A 560 2.10 10.73 -24.33
C GLU A 560 1.06 9.86 -23.60
N ASN A 561 0.30 9.06 -24.34
CA ASN A 561 -0.74 8.16 -23.82
C ASN A 561 -0.31 6.68 -23.81
N ALA A 562 0.90 6.38 -24.28
CA ALA A 562 1.44 5.03 -24.29
C ALA A 562 1.81 4.56 -22.87
N GLY A 563 1.83 3.25 -22.67
CA GLY A 563 2.56 2.65 -21.56
C GLY A 563 4.04 2.98 -21.69
N ARG A 564 4.72 3.12 -20.56
CA ARG A 564 6.10 3.57 -20.45
C ARG A 564 6.84 2.73 -19.44
N TYR A 565 8.11 2.45 -19.70
CA TYR A 565 9.04 1.84 -18.75
C TYR A 565 10.39 2.55 -18.88
N GLU A 566 10.88 3.18 -17.82
CA GLU A 566 12.21 3.80 -17.71
C GLU A 566 13.23 2.76 -17.20
N VAL A 567 14.34 2.62 -17.91
CA VAL A 567 15.37 1.63 -17.55
C VAL A 567 16.23 2.17 -16.40
N GLY A 568 15.87 1.76 -15.17
CA GLY A 568 16.54 2.13 -13.91
C GLY A 568 15.66 1.91 -12.66
N SER A 569 14.34 1.88 -12.82
CA SER A 569 13.30 1.90 -11.77
C SER A 569 12.88 0.53 -11.21
N GLY A 570 13.74 -0.48 -11.30
CA GLY A 570 13.45 -1.84 -10.81
C GLY A 570 14.70 -2.63 -10.43
N PHE A 571 15.83 -1.95 -10.29
CA PHE A 571 17.07 -2.55 -9.82
C PHE A 571 17.27 -2.09 -8.37
N GLY A 572 17.30 -3.03 -7.42
CA GLY A 572 17.62 -2.72 -6.02
C GLY A 572 19.01 -2.07 -5.87
N ALA A 573 19.30 -1.51 -4.69
CA ALA A 573 20.52 -0.75 -4.38
C ALA A 573 21.86 -1.44 -4.77
N LEU A 574 21.83 -2.75 -5.02
CA LEU A 574 22.98 -3.61 -5.34
C LEU A 574 23.17 -3.90 -6.85
N HIS A 575 22.26 -3.51 -7.75
CA HIS A 575 22.37 -3.77 -9.20
C HIS A 575 22.19 -2.51 -10.04
N LYS A 576 23.06 -2.28 -11.05
CA LYS A 576 22.97 -1.14 -11.99
C LYS A 576 22.63 -1.64 -13.41
N PRO A 577 21.79 -0.93 -14.20
CA PRO A 577 21.46 -1.31 -15.58
C PRO A 577 22.68 -1.24 -16.53
N VAL A 578 22.64 -2.03 -17.61
CA VAL A 578 23.76 -2.17 -18.57
C VAL A 578 23.82 -1.01 -19.57
N GLY A 579 22.68 -0.36 -19.83
CA GLY A 579 22.62 0.97 -20.46
C GLY A 579 22.39 1.00 -21.97
N TYR A 580 21.88 -0.08 -22.57
CA TYR A 580 21.53 -0.14 -24.00
C TYR A 580 20.19 0.52 -24.30
N ILE A 581 19.21 0.40 -23.40
CA ILE A 581 17.90 1.04 -23.51
C ILE A 581 17.78 2.08 -22.39
N SER A 582 17.16 3.21 -22.70
CA SER A 582 16.76 4.21 -21.71
C SER A 582 15.29 4.12 -21.38
N ARG A 583 14.43 3.88 -22.37
CA ARG A 583 12.97 3.85 -22.20
C ARG A 583 12.31 2.92 -23.21
N LEU A 584 11.25 2.24 -22.80
CA LEU A 584 10.33 1.47 -23.64
C LEU A 584 8.93 2.08 -23.55
N LEU A 585 8.32 2.38 -24.70
CA LEU A 585 6.94 2.83 -24.83
C LEU A 585 6.11 1.77 -25.55
N TYR A 586 4.86 1.55 -25.15
CA TYR A 586 3.99 0.54 -25.75
C TYR A 586 2.50 0.91 -25.67
N GLY A 587 1.65 0.38 -26.55
CA GLY A 587 0.21 0.62 -26.53
C GLY A 587 -0.48 -0.02 -27.73
N SER A 588 -1.77 0.23 -27.94
CA SER A 588 -2.50 -0.37 -29.06
C SER A 588 -3.64 0.49 -29.56
N ASP A 589 -4.05 0.27 -30.80
CA ASP A 589 -5.38 0.67 -31.29
C ASP A 589 -6.30 -0.54 -31.43
N GLU A 590 -7.43 -0.40 -32.13
CA GLU A 590 -8.41 -1.49 -32.31
C GLU A 590 -7.82 -2.71 -33.06
N THR A 591 -6.70 -2.55 -33.76
CA THR A 591 -6.18 -3.53 -34.73
C THR A 591 -4.68 -3.84 -34.57
N HIS A 592 -3.89 -2.95 -33.97
CA HIS A 592 -2.43 -3.07 -33.90
C HIS A 592 -1.88 -2.88 -32.48
N LEU A 593 -0.80 -3.60 -32.17
CA LEU A 593 0.15 -3.32 -31.09
C LEU A 593 1.20 -2.33 -31.60
N HIS A 594 1.47 -1.27 -30.83
CA HIS A 594 2.49 -0.25 -31.10
C HIS A 594 3.54 -0.22 -29.99
N LEU A 595 4.81 -0.09 -30.36
CA LEU A 595 5.98 -0.08 -29.47
C LEU A 595 6.95 1.01 -29.91
N ARG A 596 7.68 1.62 -28.97
CA ARG A 596 8.81 2.50 -29.26
C ARG A 596 9.97 2.25 -28.28
N ILE A 597 11.19 2.05 -28.79
CA ILE A 597 12.39 1.72 -28.01
C ILE A 597 13.37 2.90 -28.09
N ASP A 598 13.59 3.60 -26.98
CA ASP A 598 14.54 4.71 -26.90
C ASP A 598 15.89 4.22 -26.34
N SER A 599 16.96 4.37 -27.13
CA SER A 599 18.34 3.98 -26.78
C SER A 599 19.24 5.21 -26.56
N ARG A 600 20.24 5.08 -25.68
CA ARG A 600 21.32 6.08 -25.52
C ARG A 600 22.37 6.00 -26.63
N LEU A 601 22.36 4.94 -27.43
CA LEU A 601 23.27 4.73 -28.56
C LEU A 601 22.57 5.09 -29.87
N ALA A 602 23.32 5.63 -30.83
CA ALA A 602 22.81 5.88 -32.18
C ALA A 602 22.46 4.55 -32.89
N PRO A 603 21.44 4.51 -33.76
CA PRO A 603 21.00 3.29 -34.47
C PRO A 603 22.12 2.55 -35.20
N GLU A 604 23.04 3.28 -35.84
CA GLU A 604 24.19 2.72 -36.57
C GLU A 604 25.19 2.05 -35.62
N SER A 605 25.28 2.54 -34.38
CA SER A 605 26.14 1.97 -33.35
C SER A 605 25.59 0.66 -32.82
N LEU A 606 24.27 0.55 -32.63
CA LEU A 606 23.61 -0.70 -32.23
C LEU A 606 23.88 -1.82 -33.25
N ASP A 607 23.86 -1.48 -34.54
CA ASP A 607 24.17 -2.42 -35.62
C ASP A 607 25.62 -2.88 -35.64
N SER A 608 26.56 -1.93 -35.55
CA SER A 608 27.99 -2.27 -35.51
C SER A 608 28.38 -3.15 -34.32
N GLN A 609 27.60 -3.09 -33.23
CA GLN A 609 27.82 -3.88 -32.03
C GLN A 609 27.12 -5.25 -32.04
N GLY A 610 26.23 -5.49 -33.01
CA GLY A 610 25.47 -6.74 -33.11
C GLY A 610 24.38 -6.86 -32.05
N VAL A 611 23.66 -5.76 -31.78
CA VAL A 611 22.54 -5.70 -30.84
C VAL A 611 21.23 -6.10 -31.54
N HIS A 612 20.48 -7.04 -30.95
CA HIS A 612 19.14 -7.45 -31.40
C HIS A 612 18.14 -7.32 -30.25
N PHE A 613 16.92 -6.88 -30.57
CA PHE A 613 15.83 -6.83 -29.60
C PHE A 613 14.81 -7.94 -29.88
N TRP A 614 14.38 -8.61 -28.81
CA TRP A 614 13.38 -9.67 -28.86
C TRP A 614 12.24 -9.33 -27.91
N LEU A 615 11.04 -9.11 -28.46
CA LEU A 615 9.84 -8.92 -27.66
C LEU A 615 9.09 -10.25 -27.52
N TYR A 616 9.00 -10.77 -26.32
CA TYR A 616 8.26 -11.98 -25.99
C TYR A 616 6.84 -11.64 -25.60
N THR A 617 5.88 -12.41 -26.09
CA THR A 617 4.46 -12.21 -25.79
C THR A 617 3.77 -13.51 -25.38
N SER A 618 2.87 -13.44 -24.38
CA SER A 618 2.04 -14.59 -23.98
C SER A 618 1.10 -15.00 -25.13
N GLY A 619 0.90 -16.30 -25.39
CA GLY A 619 0.03 -16.80 -26.46
C GLY A 619 0.55 -18.10 -27.08
N SER A 620 -0.11 -18.65 -28.09
CA SER A 620 0.38 -19.81 -28.86
C SER A 620 -0.13 -19.71 -30.31
N PRO A 621 0.66 -19.15 -31.23
CA PRO A 621 0.22 -18.97 -32.61
C PRO A 621 0.20 -20.33 -33.35
N GLN A 622 -0.78 -20.52 -34.23
CA GLN A 622 -0.98 -21.71 -35.06
C GLN A 622 -0.60 -21.50 -36.54
N GLY A 623 -0.08 -20.33 -36.92
CA GLY A 623 0.36 -20.02 -38.29
C GLY A 623 1.46 -20.92 -38.87
N GLU A 624 1.47 -21.05 -40.21
CA GLU A 624 2.47 -21.82 -40.97
C GLU A 624 3.84 -21.13 -41.01
N ALA A 625 4.91 -21.92 -41.08
CA ALA A 625 6.29 -21.41 -41.11
C ALA A 625 6.63 -20.75 -42.47
N VAL A 626 7.19 -19.54 -42.44
CA VAL A 626 7.56 -18.75 -43.63
C VAL A 626 9.08 -18.55 -43.80
N GLY A 627 9.90 -19.17 -42.94
CA GLY A 627 11.36 -19.05 -43.02
C GLY A 627 12.12 -20.10 -42.19
N GLU A 628 13.46 -20.01 -42.18
CA GLU A 628 14.33 -20.88 -41.38
C GLU A 628 14.22 -20.55 -39.89
N SER A 629 14.29 -21.59 -39.04
CA SER A 629 14.30 -21.46 -37.58
C SER A 629 15.50 -20.63 -37.10
N LEU A 630 15.24 -19.69 -36.20
CA LEU A 630 16.26 -18.89 -35.54
C LEU A 630 16.51 -19.43 -34.13
N ARG A 631 17.73 -19.28 -33.61
CA ARG A 631 18.01 -19.54 -32.20
C ARG A 631 17.42 -18.41 -31.35
N ALA A 632 16.52 -18.73 -30.42
CA ALA A 632 16.01 -17.76 -29.45
C ALA A 632 17.03 -17.56 -28.32
N PRO A 633 17.22 -16.32 -27.81
CA PRO A 633 18.19 -16.04 -26.75
C PRO A 633 17.76 -16.48 -25.33
N LEU A 634 16.48 -16.86 -25.11
CA LEU A 634 16.01 -17.36 -23.80
C LEU A 634 16.49 -18.79 -23.55
N ALA A 635 17.01 -19.05 -22.35
CA ALA A 635 17.31 -20.40 -21.85
C ALA A 635 16.13 -20.95 -21.03
N ALA A 636 15.99 -22.27 -20.89
CA ALA A 636 14.87 -22.90 -20.15
C ALA A 636 14.66 -22.34 -18.70
N THR A 637 15.70 -21.81 -18.06
CA THR A 637 15.67 -21.21 -16.71
C THR A 637 15.05 -19.80 -16.64
N SER A 638 14.82 -19.13 -17.76
CA SER A 638 14.33 -17.74 -17.83
C SER A 638 12.81 -17.57 -17.75
N ARG A 639 12.06 -18.68 -17.61
CA ARG A 639 10.59 -18.67 -17.39
C ARG A 639 10.19 -17.91 -16.13
N VAL A 640 11.01 -18.01 -15.08
CA VAL A 640 10.81 -17.33 -13.78
C VAL A 640 11.01 -15.82 -13.92
N ASP A 641 11.97 -15.38 -14.71
CA ASP A 641 12.31 -13.96 -14.85
C ASP A 641 11.28 -13.18 -15.70
N LEU A 642 10.58 -13.83 -16.64
CA LEU A 642 9.54 -13.19 -17.48
C LEU A 642 8.19 -13.06 -16.79
N GLY A 643 7.87 -13.90 -15.81
CA GLY A 643 6.55 -13.93 -15.18
C GLY A 643 5.40 -14.45 -16.07
N PHE A 644 5.68 -14.99 -17.25
CA PHE A 644 4.72 -15.73 -18.09
C PHE A 644 5.40 -16.74 -19.01
N ASP A 645 4.60 -17.64 -19.60
CA ASP A 645 5.04 -18.54 -20.67
C ASP A 645 4.90 -17.88 -22.06
N PRO A 646 6.01 -17.54 -22.74
CA PRO A 646 5.96 -16.90 -24.04
C PRO A 646 5.77 -17.94 -25.16
N GLY A 647 4.72 -17.83 -25.98
CA GLY A 647 4.61 -18.67 -27.18
C GLY A 647 4.91 -17.95 -28.50
N THR A 648 4.96 -16.61 -28.47
CA THR A 648 5.35 -15.78 -29.62
C THR A 648 6.54 -14.91 -29.24
N ALA A 649 7.47 -14.73 -30.17
CA ALA A 649 8.56 -13.77 -30.07
C ALA A 649 8.58 -12.87 -31.30
N ILE A 650 8.84 -11.58 -31.12
CA ILE A 650 8.97 -10.59 -32.19
C ILE A 650 10.42 -10.15 -32.20
N ARG A 651 11.15 -10.53 -33.25
CA ARG A 651 12.55 -10.10 -33.45
C ARG A 651 12.58 -8.77 -34.18
N ILE A 652 13.29 -7.80 -33.61
CA ILE A 652 13.42 -6.44 -34.13
C ILE A 652 14.90 -6.19 -34.44
N GLY A 653 15.24 -6.05 -35.73
CA GLY A 653 16.60 -5.82 -36.20
C GLY A 653 16.77 -6.03 -37.71
N GLY A 654 17.84 -5.48 -38.29
CA GLY A 654 18.15 -5.66 -39.72
C GLY A 654 17.22 -4.93 -40.71
N GLY A 655 16.35 -4.02 -40.24
CA GLY A 655 15.37 -3.32 -41.08
C GLY A 655 14.05 -4.06 -41.29
N ALA A 656 13.82 -5.15 -40.54
CA ALA A 656 12.58 -5.93 -40.59
C ALA A 656 12.08 -6.25 -39.17
N VAL A 657 10.77 -6.52 -39.07
CA VAL A 657 10.13 -7.08 -37.88
C VAL A 657 9.66 -8.49 -38.22
N THR A 658 10.14 -9.47 -37.48
CA THR A 658 9.79 -10.88 -37.69
C THR A 658 9.01 -11.40 -36.50
N VAL A 659 7.77 -11.82 -36.74
CA VAL A 659 6.97 -12.55 -35.74
C VAL A 659 7.33 -14.03 -35.86
N CYS A 660 7.64 -14.64 -34.73
CA CYS A 660 8.09 -16.01 -34.61
C CYS A 660 7.24 -16.78 -33.59
N ARG A 661 6.93 -18.03 -33.91
CA ARG A 661 6.43 -19.01 -32.96
C ARG A 661 7.60 -19.68 -32.26
N LEU A 662 7.55 -19.79 -30.93
CA LEU A 662 8.59 -20.48 -30.17
C LEU A 662 8.35 -22.00 -30.13
N SER A 663 9.42 -22.79 -30.17
CA SER A 663 9.39 -24.24 -29.92
C SER A 663 8.93 -24.55 -28.48
N GLU A 664 8.62 -25.81 -28.17
CA GLU A 664 8.22 -26.23 -26.82
C GLU A 664 9.31 -25.98 -25.78
N ASP A 665 10.58 -26.18 -26.15
CA ASP A 665 11.76 -25.89 -25.31
C ASP A 665 12.19 -24.41 -25.36
N ARG A 666 11.48 -23.60 -26.16
CA ARG A 666 11.73 -22.17 -26.40
C ARG A 666 13.13 -21.84 -26.92
N ALA A 667 13.91 -22.84 -27.34
CA ALA A 667 15.27 -22.67 -27.85
C ALA A 667 15.28 -22.22 -29.33
N GLU A 668 14.21 -22.53 -30.06
CA GLU A 668 14.03 -22.17 -31.47
C GLU A 668 12.83 -21.23 -31.66
N ALA A 669 12.99 -20.26 -32.56
CA ALA A 669 11.99 -19.31 -32.99
C ALA A 669 11.73 -19.49 -34.49
N VAL A 670 10.55 -20.03 -34.83
CA VAL A 670 10.13 -20.31 -36.21
C VAL A 670 9.37 -19.09 -36.77
N PRO A 671 9.86 -18.41 -37.83
CA PRO A 671 9.16 -17.26 -38.41
C PRO A 671 7.77 -17.61 -38.95
N THR A 672 6.74 -16.84 -38.58
CA THR A 672 5.35 -16.97 -39.04
C THR A 672 4.83 -15.74 -39.81
N ALA A 673 5.45 -14.56 -39.61
CA ALA A 673 5.19 -13.37 -40.42
C ALA A 673 6.41 -12.43 -40.46
N VAL A 674 6.59 -11.71 -41.56
CA VAL A 674 7.66 -10.71 -41.73
C VAL A 674 7.07 -9.41 -42.27
N PHE A 675 7.38 -8.30 -41.61
CA PHE A 675 6.96 -6.97 -41.99
C PHE A 675 8.17 -6.09 -42.33
N GLU A 676 8.12 -5.40 -43.46
CA GLU A 676 9.10 -4.35 -43.80
C GLU A 676 8.89 -3.13 -42.90
N GLN A 677 10.00 -2.51 -42.46
CA GLN A 677 9.92 -1.42 -41.50
C GLN A 677 10.76 -0.19 -41.83
N GLY A 678 10.26 0.97 -41.37
CA GLY A 678 11.02 2.22 -41.28
C GLY A 678 12.07 2.19 -40.15
N PRO A 679 12.55 3.36 -39.65
CA PRO A 679 13.61 3.39 -38.65
C PRO A 679 13.26 2.61 -37.36
N ARG A 680 14.28 1.95 -36.78
CA ARG A 680 14.22 0.93 -35.71
C ARG A 680 13.53 1.33 -34.41
N ALA A 681 13.22 2.61 -34.21
CA ALA A 681 12.73 3.13 -32.95
C ALA A 681 11.26 2.78 -32.67
N ARG A 682 10.45 2.42 -33.68
CA ARG A 682 9.01 2.18 -33.53
C ARG A 682 8.59 0.86 -34.17
N VAL A 683 7.80 0.03 -33.49
CA VAL A 683 7.26 -1.25 -33.98
C VAL A 683 5.75 -1.30 -33.95
N SER A 684 5.12 -1.66 -35.07
CA SER A 684 3.67 -1.83 -35.18
C SER A 684 3.36 -3.24 -35.72
N VAL A 685 2.56 -4.02 -34.99
CA VAL A 685 2.24 -5.42 -35.34
C VAL A 685 0.72 -5.63 -35.25
N PRO A 686 0.06 -6.15 -36.29
CA PRO A 686 -1.37 -6.46 -36.25
C PRO A 686 -1.69 -7.54 -35.21
N PHE A 687 -2.79 -7.38 -34.46
CA PHE A 687 -3.23 -8.41 -33.50
C PHE A 687 -3.58 -9.74 -34.17
N ASP A 688 -4.05 -9.71 -35.43
CA ASP A 688 -4.29 -10.91 -36.22
C ASP A 688 -3.01 -11.72 -36.45
N ALA A 689 -1.86 -11.06 -36.64
CA ALA A 689 -0.57 -11.73 -36.79
C ALA A 689 -0.01 -12.28 -35.47
N LEU A 690 -0.51 -11.77 -34.34
CA LEU A 690 -0.23 -12.28 -33.00
C LEU A 690 -1.27 -13.33 -32.55
N GLU A 691 -2.31 -13.57 -33.37
CA GLU A 691 -3.45 -14.45 -33.11
C GLU A 691 -4.15 -14.16 -31.77
N LYS A 692 -4.40 -12.87 -31.49
CA LYS A 692 -5.05 -12.42 -30.24
C LYS A 692 -6.49 -11.96 -30.44
N ALA A 693 -7.39 -12.43 -29.58
CA ALA A 693 -8.81 -12.06 -29.62
C ALA A 693 -9.11 -10.78 -28.82
N GLY A 694 -10.17 -10.05 -29.23
CA GLY A 694 -10.65 -8.86 -28.53
C GLY A 694 -11.00 -9.15 -27.06
N GLY A 695 -10.36 -8.41 -26.15
CA GLY A 695 -10.48 -8.57 -24.70
C GLY A 695 -9.46 -9.52 -24.09
N GLU A 696 -8.61 -10.20 -24.87
CA GLU A 696 -7.59 -11.11 -24.35
C GLU A 696 -6.42 -10.33 -23.69
N PRO A 697 -5.97 -10.72 -22.47
CA PRO A 697 -4.77 -10.16 -21.89
C PRO A 697 -3.53 -10.65 -22.65
N MET A 698 -2.53 -9.77 -22.76
CA MET A 698 -1.26 -10.03 -23.40
C MET A 698 -0.14 -9.48 -22.52
N GLN A 699 0.76 -10.37 -22.10
CA GLN A 699 1.97 -10.01 -21.39
C GLN A 699 3.12 -9.84 -22.38
N LEU A 700 4.00 -8.88 -22.12
CA LEU A 700 5.09 -8.45 -22.99
C LEU A 700 6.40 -8.37 -22.19
N ALA A 701 7.52 -8.81 -22.75
CA ALA A 701 8.84 -8.58 -22.17
C ALA A 701 9.88 -8.36 -23.28
N LEU A 702 10.76 -7.38 -23.11
CA LEU A 702 11.79 -7.05 -24.08
C LEU A 702 13.15 -7.57 -23.60
N VAL A 703 13.81 -8.39 -24.42
CA VAL A 703 15.15 -8.93 -24.17
C VAL A 703 16.13 -8.31 -25.15
N VAL A 704 17.26 -7.84 -24.63
CA VAL A 704 18.38 -7.30 -25.40
C VAL A 704 19.46 -8.35 -25.53
N GLU A 705 19.78 -8.69 -26.77
CA GLU A 705 20.84 -9.63 -27.12
C GLU A 705 22.01 -8.87 -27.77
N VAL A 706 23.24 -9.15 -27.33
CA VAL A 706 24.46 -8.63 -27.95
C VAL A 706 25.35 -9.81 -28.32
N ARG A 707 25.59 -10.01 -29.64
CA ARG A 707 26.47 -11.07 -30.17
C ARG A 707 26.16 -12.47 -29.62
N GLY A 708 24.89 -12.86 -29.51
CA GLY A 708 24.51 -14.20 -29.03
C GLY A 708 24.35 -14.32 -27.51
N LYS A 709 24.48 -13.24 -26.74
CA LYS A 709 24.32 -13.24 -25.28
C LYS A 709 23.24 -12.26 -24.85
N VAL A 710 22.35 -12.70 -23.97
CA VAL A 710 21.41 -11.81 -23.27
C VAL A 710 22.21 -10.90 -22.35
N VAL A 711 21.98 -9.59 -22.47
CA VAL A 711 22.65 -8.58 -21.63
C VAL A 711 21.67 -7.79 -20.77
N GLU A 712 20.40 -7.70 -21.16
CA GLU A 712 19.40 -6.90 -20.46
C GLU A 712 17.98 -7.44 -20.74
N GLN A 713 17.09 -7.39 -19.74
CA GLN A 713 15.67 -7.73 -19.84
C GLN A 713 14.84 -6.58 -19.27
N ILE A 714 13.71 -6.26 -19.92
CA ILE A 714 12.80 -5.20 -19.53
C ILE A 714 11.35 -5.74 -19.47
N PRO A 715 10.71 -5.72 -18.28
CA PRO A 715 11.29 -5.40 -16.98
C PRO A 715 12.33 -6.47 -16.53
N PRO A 716 13.22 -6.17 -15.57
CA PRO A 716 14.24 -7.13 -15.09
C PRO A 716 13.62 -8.36 -14.42
N ILE A 717 12.42 -8.23 -13.86
CA ILE A 717 11.58 -9.32 -13.36
C ILE A 717 10.12 -9.02 -13.78
N GLY A 718 9.41 -10.03 -14.28
CA GLY A 718 8.00 -9.95 -14.66
C GLY A 718 7.77 -9.43 -16.09
N SER A 719 6.58 -8.88 -16.34
CA SER A 719 6.14 -8.48 -17.67
C SER A 719 5.40 -7.15 -17.71
N LEU A 720 5.30 -6.56 -18.90
CA LEU A 720 4.43 -5.43 -19.20
C LEU A 720 3.07 -5.97 -19.68
N GLY A 721 2.00 -5.56 -19.03
CA GLY A 721 0.65 -5.97 -19.41
C GLY A 721 0.03 -5.06 -20.47
N LEU A 722 -0.68 -5.66 -21.43
CA LEU A 722 -1.58 -5.02 -22.39
C LEU A 722 -2.85 -5.88 -22.54
N ARG A 723 -4.02 -5.31 -22.87
CA ARG A 723 -5.21 -6.08 -23.23
C ARG A 723 -5.69 -5.65 -24.61
N VAL A 724 -6.05 -6.63 -25.46
CA VAL A 724 -6.57 -6.33 -26.80
C VAL A 724 -7.93 -5.63 -26.68
N PRO A 725 -8.16 -4.47 -27.32
CA PRO A 725 -9.43 -3.75 -27.20
C PRO A 725 -10.67 -4.57 -27.60
N ARG A 726 -11.82 -4.34 -26.94
CA ARG A 726 -13.14 -4.91 -27.27
C ARG A 726 -14.23 -3.85 -27.13
N ARG A 727 -15.19 -3.77 -28.07
CA ARG A 727 -16.41 -2.94 -27.92
C ARG A 727 -17.39 -3.63 -26.95
N ALA A 728 -17.90 -2.88 -25.97
CA ALA A 728 -18.97 -3.33 -25.07
C ALA A 728 -20.24 -2.50 -25.34
N ASP A 729 -21.22 -3.08 -26.03
CA ASP A 729 -22.54 -2.46 -26.22
C ASP A 729 -23.50 -2.95 -25.13
N LEU A 730 -24.32 -2.05 -24.56
CA LEU A 730 -25.41 -2.41 -23.64
C LEU A 730 -26.48 -3.24 -24.37
N ALA A 731 -27.05 -4.24 -23.69
CA ALA A 731 -28.17 -5.00 -24.25
C ALA A 731 -29.39 -4.09 -24.54
N GLU A 732 -30.12 -4.35 -25.63
CA GLU A 732 -31.29 -3.56 -26.01
C GLU A 732 -32.37 -3.54 -24.91
N ALA A 733 -32.93 -2.35 -24.65
CA ALA A 733 -34.04 -2.17 -23.71
C ALA A 733 -35.37 -2.65 -24.32
N GLY A 734 -35.61 -3.95 -24.40
CA GLY A 734 -36.88 -4.51 -24.89
C GLY A 734 -37.45 -5.63 -24.00
N GLY A 735 -38.71 -5.47 -23.54
CA GLY A 735 -39.71 -6.54 -23.34
C GLY A 735 -39.46 -7.80 -22.47
N GLY A 736 -38.36 -7.91 -21.72
CA GLY A 736 -38.12 -9.08 -20.83
C GLY A 736 -39.02 -9.13 -19.58
N PRO A 737 -39.17 -10.31 -18.94
CA PRO A 737 -40.00 -10.49 -17.75
C PRO A 737 -39.53 -9.61 -16.56
N PRO A 738 -40.43 -9.31 -15.60
CA PRO A 738 -40.04 -8.64 -14.36
C PRO A 738 -38.94 -9.39 -13.60
N LEU A 739 -37.84 -8.69 -13.35
CA LEU A 739 -36.74 -9.17 -12.49
C LEU A 739 -37.06 -9.03 -10.99
N LYS A 740 -36.54 -9.95 -10.19
CA LYS A 740 -36.39 -9.83 -8.74
C LYS A 740 -35.04 -9.21 -8.42
N ILE A 741 -35.03 -8.08 -7.73
CA ILE A 741 -33.83 -7.28 -7.46
C ILE A 741 -33.70 -7.06 -5.96
N LEU A 742 -32.55 -7.45 -5.40
CA LEU A 742 -32.17 -7.09 -4.03
C LEU A 742 -31.11 -5.99 -4.09
N ILE A 743 -31.43 -4.81 -3.55
CA ILE A 743 -30.47 -3.72 -3.39
C ILE A 743 -29.88 -3.81 -1.97
N ALA A 744 -28.59 -4.07 -1.87
CA ALA A 744 -27.85 -4.15 -0.61
C ALA A 744 -27.00 -2.89 -0.43
N ALA A 745 -27.15 -2.23 0.73
CA ALA A 745 -26.40 -1.02 1.04
C ALA A 745 -26.23 -0.82 2.54
N ALA A 746 -25.13 -0.19 2.94
CA ALA A 746 -24.93 0.24 4.32
C ALA A 746 -25.84 1.42 4.72
N GLU A 747 -26.40 2.16 3.76
CA GLU A 747 -27.27 3.33 4.01
C GLU A 747 -28.49 3.34 3.10
N VAL A 748 -29.64 3.70 3.68
CA VAL A 748 -30.91 3.87 2.96
C VAL A 748 -31.71 4.99 3.64
N ALA A 749 -32.11 5.99 2.87
CA ALA A 749 -32.96 7.07 3.37
C ALA A 749 -34.40 6.58 3.62
N PRO A 750 -35.09 7.01 4.71
CA PRO A 750 -34.64 7.95 5.75
C PRO A 750 -34.04 7.28 7.00
N PHE A 751 -33.72 5.98 6.94
CA PHE A 751 -33.35 5.19 8.13
C PHE A 751 -31.92 5.46 8.61
N ALA A 752 -30.96 5.46 7.69
CA ALA A 752 -29.58 5.84 7.99
C ALA A 752 -28.93 6.52 6.80
N LYS A 753 -28.25 7.64 7.07
CA LYS A 753 -27.68 8.52 6.06
C LYS A 753 -26.44 9.23 6.60
N SER A 754 -25.33 9.07 5.89
CA SER A 754 -24.08 9.82 6.07
C SER A 754 -23.71 10.61 4.82
N GLY A 755 -24.15 10.16 3.64
CA GLY A 755 -23.86 10.79 2.34
C GLY A 755 -25.00 10.65 1.32
N GLY A 756 -24.67 10.85 0.05
CA GLY A 756 -25.62 10.73 -1.07
C GLY A 756 -26.03 9.29 -1.41
N LEU A 757 -25.28 8.29 -0.93
CA LEU A 757 -25.57 6.87 -1.10
C LEU A 757 -27.01 6.53 -0.71
N ALA A 758 -27.42 6.97 0.49
CA ALA A 758 -28.73 6.70 1.06
C ALA A 758 -29.89 7.21 0.21
N ASP A 759 -29.70 8.35 -0.48
CA ASP A 759 -30.72 8.94 -1.35
C ASP A 759 -30.80 8.17 -2.68
N VAL A 760 -29.64 7.76 -3.22
CA VAL A 760 -29.56 6.98 -4.46
C VAL A 760 -30.27 5.64 -4.30
N THR A 761 -29.97 4.89 -3.25
CA THR A 761 -30.52 3.54 -3.04
C THR A 761 -32.04 3.55 -2.87
N ALA A 762 -32.56 4.50 -2.07
CA ALA A 762 -34.00 4.64 -1.85
C ALA A 762 -34.75 5.06 -3.12
N ALA A 763 -34.25 6.06 -3.85
CA ALA A 763 -34.94 6.61 -5.01
C ALA A 763 -34.86 5.68 -6.24
N LEU A 764 -33.71 5.03 -6.48
CA LEU A 764 -33.58 4.02 -7.53
C LEU A 764 -34.52 2.84 -7.28
N ALA A 765 -34.61 2.35 -6.05
CA ALA A 765 -35.48 1.22 -5.71
C ALA A 765 -36.97 1.52 -5.99
N LYS A 766 -37.41 2.74 -5.66
CA LYS A 766 -38.76 3.23 -5.93
C LYS A 766 -39.06 3.26 -7.43
N GLU A 767 -38.17 3.81 -8.25
CA GLU A 767 -38.38 3.89 -9.70
C GLU A 767 -38.33 2.51 -10.38
N LEU A 768 -37.43 1.62 -9.97
CA LEU A 768 -37.39 0.25 -10.49
C LEU A 768 -38.69 -0.52 -10.18
N ARG A 769 -39.27 -0.31 -8.99
CA ARG A 769 -40.58 -0.89 -8.63
C ARG A 769 -41.71 -0.31 -9.48
N ARG A 770 -41.67 1.00 -9.78
CA ARG A 770 -42.61 1.66 -10.69
C ARG A 770 -42.53 1.11 -12.11
N LEU A 771 -41.35 0.68 -12.55
CA LEU A 771 -41.14 -0.02 -13.83
C LEU A 771 -41.64 -1.48 -13.83
N GLY A 772 -42.17 -1.98 -12.70
CA GLY A 772 -42.83 -3.28 -12.59
C GLY A 772 -41.94 -4.41 -12.05
N HIS A 773 -40.75 -4.12 -11.54
CA HIS A 773 -39.83 -5.11 -10.96
C HIS A 773 -40.15 -5.43 -9.49
N ASP A 774 -39.85 -6.65 -9.01
CA ASP A 774 -39.93 -6.97 -7.57
C ASP A 774 -38.62 -6.54 -6.89
N VAL A 775 -38.61 -5.31 -6.39
CA VAL A 775 -37.44 -4.68 -5.77
C VAL A 775 -37.57 -4.71 -4.25
N ARG A 776 -36.50 -5.11 -3.58
CA ARG A 776 -36.36 -5.12 -2.12
C ARG A 776 -35.03 -4.51 -1.71
N LEU A 777 -35.00 -3.92 -0.52
CA LEU A 777 -33.80 -3.30 0.07
C LEU A 777 -33.29 -4.13 1.25
N VAL A 778 -31.99 -4.11 1.52
CA VAL A 778 -31.40 -4.64 2.76
C VAL A 778 -30.31 -3.73 3.30
N MET A 779 -30.32 -3.51 4.62
CA MET A 779 -29.31 -2.74 5.34
C MET A 779 -29.09 -3.25 6.77
N PRO A 780 -28.00 -2.87 7.47
CA PRO A 780 -27.85 -3.16 8.90
C PRO A 780 -28.87 -2.41 9.75
N ARG A 781 -29.27 -3.00 10.89
CA ARG A 781 -30.10 -2.31 11.88
C ARG A 781 -29.23 -1.50 12.84
N TYR A 782 -28.94 -0.25 12.50
CA TYR A 782 -28.25 0.67 13.40
C TYR A 782 -29.13 1.12 14.58
N ARG A 783 -28.51 1.54 15.68
CA ARG A 783 -29.18 2.07 16.90
C ARG A 783 -30.28 3.08 16.58
N GLN A 784 -30.01 4.03 15.68
CA GLN A 784 -30.94 5.10 15.30
C GLN A 784 -32.20 4.62 14.56
N VAL A 785 -32.19 3.39 14.04
CA VAL A 785 -33.36 2.76 13.42
C VAL A 785 -34.23 2.17 14.54
N GLY A 786 -35.22 2.96 14.97
CA GLY A 786 -36.16 2.53 16.02
C GLY A 786 -37.18 1.52 15.51
N ILE A 787 -37.29 0.36 16.17
CA ILE A 787 -38.22 -0.72 15.81
C ILE A 787 -39.67 -0.24 15.80
N GLU A 788 -40.12 0.38 16.90
CA GLU A 788 -41.51 0.87 17.03
C GLU A 788 -41.81 2.02 16.06
N ARG A 789 -40.89 2.98 15.95
CA ARG A 789 -41.04 4.16 15.07
C ARG A 789 -41.23 3.76 13.61
N ASN A 790 -40.52 2.72 13.17
CA ASN A 790 -40.55 2.24 11.80
C ASN A 790 -41.43 0.99 11.60
N GLN A 791 -42.16 0.57 12.65
CA GLN A 791 -43.07 -0.59 12.64
C GLN A 791 -42.41 -1.90 12.16
N LEU A 792 -41.15 -2.12 12.54
CA LEU A 792 -40.38 -3.26 12.05
C LEU A 792 -40.90 -4.58 12.62
N GLN A 793 -41.06 -5.59 11.76
CA GLN A 793 -41.56 -6.91 12.13
C GLN A 793 -40.49 -7.99 11.89
N PRO A 794 -40.20 -8.88 12.86
CA PRO A 794 -39.25 -9.96 12.65
C PRO A 794 -39.83 -11.00 11.69
N VAL A 795 -39.13 -11.22 10.57
CA VAL A 795 -39.49 -12.20 9.53
C VAL A 795 -38.60 -13.44 9.57
N VAL A 796 -37.38 -13.31 10.10
CA VAL A 796 -36.47 -14.44 10.40
C VAL A 796 -35.90 -14.21 11.79
N ARG A 797 -35.94 -15.24 12.64
CA ARG A 797 -35.35 -15.23 14.00
C ARG A 797 -34.33 -16.36 14.11
N GLY A 798 -33.27 -16.13 14.87
CA GLY A 798 -32.25 -17.15 15.11
C GLY A 798 -31.40 -17.49 13.88
N LEU A 799 -31.22 -16.54 12.96
CA LEU A 799 -30.34 -16.69 11.79
C LEU A 799 -28.90 -16.86 12.31
N ARG A 800 -28.30 -18.02 12.09
CA ARG A 800 -26.91 -18.28 12.51
C ARG A 800 -25.98 -17.90 11.37
N VAL A 801 -25.13 -16.90 11.61
CA VAL A 801 -24.17 -16.40 10.62
C VAL A 801 -22.76 -16.72 11.13
N GLY A 802 -21.96 -17.42 10.32
CA GLY A 802 -20.60 -17.80 10.69
C GLY A 802 -19.62 -16.65 10.47
N LEU A 803 -19.06 -16.09 11.54
CA LEU A 803 -18.01 -15.07 11.51
C LEU A 803 -16.71 -15.67 12.06
N GLY A 804 -15.81 -16.06 11.15
CA GLY A 804 -14.64 -16.87 11.49
C GLY A 804 -15.04 -18.21 12.10
N SER A 805 -14.45 -18.57 13.25
CA SER A 805 -14.78 -19.79 13.99
C SER A 805 -16.06 -19.69 14.84
N HIS A 806 -16.74 -18.53 14.87
CA HIS A 806 -17.88 -18.28 15.75
C HIS A 806 -19.19 -18.17 14.96
N GLY A 807 -20.24 -18.84 15.42
CA GLY A 807 -21.60 -18.60 14.92
C GLY A 807 -22.30 -17.52 15.75
N ILE A 808 -22.62 -16.38 15.14
CA ILE A 808 -23.34 -15.27 15.78
C ILE A 808 -24.80 -15.34 15.36
N GLU A 809 -25.70 -15.16 16.33
CA GLU A 809 -27.14 -15.13 16.09
C GLU A 809 -27.61 -13.73 15.67
N ALA A 810 -28.37 -13.66 14.58
CA ALA A 810 -29.05 -12.45 14.12
C ALA A 810 -30.54 -12.68 13.89
N SER A 811 -31.27 -11.58 13.76
CA SER A 811 -32.66 -11.57 13.28
C SER A 811 -32.78 -10.68 12.05
N VAL A 812 -33.74 -11.00 11.18
CA VAL A 812 -34.10 -10.17 10.03
C VAL A 812 -35.45 -9.53 10.31
N LEU A 813 -35.47 -8.20 10.31
CA LEU A 813 -36.70 -7.41 10.50
C LEU A 813 -37.15 -6.83 9.16
N GLU A 814 -38.43 -6.89 8.83
CA GLU A 814 -39.02 -6.26 7.67
C GLU A 814 -39.66 -4.92 8.06
N GLY A 815 -39.45 -3.90 7.21
CA GLY A 815 -40.14 -2.61 7.25
C GLY A 815 -40.48 -2.13 5.83
N ARG A 816 -40.81 -0.85 5.67
CA ARG A 816 -41.10 -0.24 4.37
C ARG A 816 -40.39 1.09 4.15
N ALA A 817 -39.72 1.23 3.01
CA ALA A 817 -39.22 2.49 2.47
C ALA A 817 -40.24 3.00 1.43
N GLY A 818 -41.23 3.77 1.86
CA GLY A 818 -42.39 4.07 1.02
C GLY A 818 -43.14 2.78 0.66
N GLU A 819 -43.24 2.45 -0.64
CA GLU A 819 -43.87 1.21 -1.10
C GLU A 819 -42.92 0.01 -1.16
N VAL A 820 -41.60 0.24 -1.07
CA VAL A 820 -40.55 -0.76 -1.24
C VAL A 820 -40.32 -1.53 0.08
N PRO A 821 -40.39 -2.87 0.09
CA PRO A 821 -39.98 -3.69 1.24
C PRO A 821 -38.49 -3.49 1.57
N ILE A 822 -38.17 -3.33 2.85
CA ILE A 822 -36.78 -3.23 3.31
C ILE A 822 -36.54 -4.21 4.47
N TYR A 823 -35.42 -4.92 4.42
CA TYR A 823 -34.96 -5.82 5.47
C TYR A 823 -33.82 -5.18 6.28
N PHE A 824 -33.87 -5.39 7.59
CA PHE A 824 -32.86 -4.93 8.53
C PHE A 824 -32.21 -6.13 9.20
N ILE A 825 -30.89 -6.26 9.06
CA ILE A 825 -30.11 -7.27 9.78
C ILE A 825 -29.86 -6.77 11.20
N GLU A 826 -30.53 -7.36 12.17
CA GLU A 826 -30.39 -7.04 13.59
C GLU A 826 -29.35 -7.95 14.26
N CYS A 827 -28.23 -7.33 14.61
CA CYS A 827 -27.19 -7.89 15.46
C CYS A 827 -26.70 -6.78 16.41
N PRO A 828 -27.31 -6.63 17.61
CA PRO A 828 -26.98 -5.54 18.53
C PRO A 828 -25.50 -5.51 18.92
N ALA A 829 -24.86 -6.68 19.02
CA ALA A 829 -23.44 -6.82 19.31
C ALA A 829 -22.55 -6.05 18.33
N LEU A 830 -22.95 -5.90 17.06
CA LEU A 830 -22.17 -5.27 15.99
C LEU A 830 -22.72 -3.90 15.53
N PHE A 831 -24.04 -3.68 15.58
CA PHE A 831 -24.67 -2.48 14.99
C PHE A 831 -25.35 -1.54 15.98
N ASP A 832 -25.46 -1.91 17.26
CA ASP A 832 -25.95 -1.00 18.30
C ASP A 832 -24.84 -0.04 18.76
N ARG A 833 -24.59 1.00 17.96
CA ARG A 833 -23.49 1.98 18.12
C ARG A 833 -23.97 3.43 17.90
N ASP A 834 -23.18 4.41 18.33
CA ASP A 834 -23.45 5.85 18.19
C ASP A 834 -23.18 6.42 16.78
N GLY A 835 -22.81 5.56 15.82
CA GLY A 835 -22.51 5.96 14.45
C GLY A 835 -22.59 4.78 13.48
N LEU A 836 -22.47 5.07 12.18
CA LEU A 836 -22.50 4.07 11.12
C LEU A 836 -21.12 3.42 10.90
N TYR A 837 -20.05 4.24 10.86
CA TYR A 837 -18.68 3.85 10.49
C TYR A 837 -17.62 4.44 11.43
N GLY A 838 -16.40 3.94 11.31
CA GLY A 838 -15.22 4.42 12.02
C GLY A 838 -14.98 3.66 13.33
N PHE A 839 -15.44 2.41 13.42
CA PHE A 839 -15.20 1.55 14.57
C PHE A 839 -14.06 0.57 14.24
N GLY A 840 -13.29 0.18 15.27
CA GLY A 840 -12.09 -0.65 15.11
C GLY A 840 -12.35 -2.10 14.67
N ASP A 841 -13.62 -2.49 14.56
CA ASP A 841 -14.14 -3.78 14.09
C ASP A 841 -15.01 -3.63 12.83
N ASP A 842 -14.87 -2.53 12.07
CA ASP A 842 -15.64 -2.29 10.85
C ASP A 842 -15.49 -3.42 9.82
N ASP A 843 -14.34 -4.08 9.74
CA ASP A 843 -14.16 -5.27 8.92
C ASP A 843 -15.13 -6.39 9.33
N ALA A 844 -15.11 -6.78 10.60
CA ALA A 844 -15.99 -7.80 11.17
C ALA A 844 -17.47 -7.44 11.02
N ARG A 845 -17.83 -6.17 11.23
CA ARG A 845 -19.21 -5.66 11.12
C ARG A 845 -19.75 -5.85 9.71
N PHE A 846 -19.03 -5.39 8.68
CA PHE A 846 -19.52 -5.44 7.31
C PHE A 846 -19.34 -6.81 6.66
N ILE A 847 -18.34 -7.60 7.07
CA ILE A 847 -18.27 -9.01 6.68
C ILE A 847 -19.47 -9.80 7.22
N PHE A 848 -19.80 -9.59 8.50
CA PHE A 848 -20.97 -10.21 9.10
C PHE A 848 -22.24 -9.81 8.34
N PHE A 849 -22.35 -8.54 7.95
CA PHE A 849 -23.48 -8.07 7.15
C PHE A 849 -23.56 -8.78 5.80
N ASP A 850 -22.44 -8.89 5.08
CA ASP A 850 -22.39 -9.54 3.75
C ASP A 850 -22.78 -11.02 3.83
N LEU A 851 -22.27 -11.74 4.84
CA LEU A 851 -22.66 -13.11 5.11
C LEU A 851 -24.15 -13.21 5.47
N ALA A 852 -24.64 -12.35 6.37
CA ALA A 852 -26.04 -12.34 6.78
C ALA A 852 -27.00 -12.04 5.62
N VAL A 853 -26.60 -11.20 4.67
CA VAL A 853 -27.37 -10.89 3.45
C VAL A 853 -27.54 -12.13 2.58
N VAL A 854 -26.50 -12.95 2.42
CA VAL A 854 -26.59 -14.19 1.64
C VAL A 854 -27.38 -15.26 2.40
N GLU A 855 -27.08 -15.45 3.69
CA GLU A 855 -27.72 -16.45 4.56
C GLU A 855 -29.23 -16.20 4.74
N MET A 856 -29.70 -14.95 4.69
CA MET A 856 -31.12 -14.65 4.86
C MET A 856 -32.00 -15.04 3.66
N LEU A 857 -31.43 -15.21 2.45
CA LEU A 857 -32.21 -15.33 1.21
C LEU A 857 -33.12 -16.57 1.21
N LYS A 858 -32.58 -17.72 1.65
CA LYS A 858 -33.32 -18.98 1.72
C LYS A 858 -34.40 -18.97 2.81
N PRO A 859 -34.11 -18.64 4.08
CA PRO A 859 -35.14 -18.51 5.13
C PRO A 859 -36.26 -17.52 4.79
N LEU A 860 -35.93 -16.46 4.04
CA LEU A 860 -36.90 -15.47 3.59
C LEU A 860 -37.78 -15.97 2.43
N GLY A 861 -37.38 -17.04 1.74
CA GLY A 861 -38.04 -17.52 0.53
C GLY A 861 -37.91 -16.56 -0.65
N PHE A 862 -36.80 -15.79 -0.70
CA PHE A 862 -36.55 -14.79 -1.73
C PHE A 862 -35.15 -14.95 -2.31
N ILE A 863 -35.07 -15.62 -3.46
CA ILE A 863 -33.86 -15.70 -4.30
C ILE A 863 -33.99 -14.64 -5.41
N PRO A 864 -33.14 -13.59 -5.42
CA PRO A 864 -33.16 -12.55 -6.44
C PRO A 864 -32.53 -13.02 -7.76
N ASP A 865 -32.96 -12.43 -8.89
CA ASP A 865 -32.24 -12.60 -10.17
C ASP A 865 -30.94 -11.79 -10.17
N VAL A 866 -30.96 -10.63 -9.48
CA VAL A 866 -29.82 -9.73 -9.34
C VAL A 866 -29.69 -9.20 -7.91
N ILE A 867 -28.47 -9.22 -7.37
CA ILE A 867 -28.09 -8.43 -6.20
C ILE A 867 -27.32 -7.20 -6.66
N HIS A 868 -27.82 -6.02 -6.32
CA HIS A 868 -27.19 -4.73 -6.60
C HIS A 868 -26.51 -4.21 -5.34
N LEU A 869 -25.20 -4.13 -5.40
CA LEU A 869 -24.26 -3.84 -4.31
C LEU A 869 -23.80 -2.38 -4.40
N HIS A 870 -23.73 -1.69 -3.27
CA HIS A 870 -23.31 -0.31 -3.20
C HIS A 870 -22.11 -0.10 -2.27
N ASP A 871 -20.96 0.25 -2.87
CA ASP A 871 -19.66 0.48 -2.23
C ASP A 871 -19.06 -0.73 -1.46
N TRP A 872 -17.93 -0.49 -0.79
CA TRP A 872 -17.10 -1.51 -0.16
C TRP A 872 -17.82 -2.33 0.93
N HIS A 873 -18.82 -1.73 1.59
CA HIS A 873 -19.55 -2.33 2.71
C HIS A 873 -20.32 -3.60 2.37
N VAL A 874 -20.62 -3.79 1.07
CA VAL A 874 -21.30 -4.98 0.53
C VAL A 874 -20.55 -5.62 -0.64
N ALA A 875 -19.31 -5.19 -0.85
CA ALA A 875 -18.52 -5.59 -2.02
C ALA A 875 -18.02 -7.04 -1.92
N LEU A 876 -18.11 -7.70 -0.75
CA LEU A 876 -17.64 -9.06 -0.59
C LEU A 876 -18.68 -10.10 -1.03
N ILE A 877 -19.96 -9.76 -1.08
CA ILE A 877 -21.07 -10.64 -1.49
C ILE A 877 -20.80 -11.47 -2.77
N PRO A 878 -20.32 -10.91 -3.90
CA PRO A 878 -20.08 -11.71 -5.11
C PRO A 878 -18.90 -12.66 -4.93
N ASN A 879 -17.88 -12.26 -4.15
CA ASN A 879 -16.79 -13.15 -3.77
C ASN A 879 -17.31 -14.29 -2.87
N LEU A 880 -18.20 -14.00 -1.91
CA LEU A 880 -18.81 -14.99 -1.02
C LEU A 880 -19.66 -15.99 -1.80
N ILE A 881 -20.54 -15.53 -2.71
CA ILE A 881 -21.35 -16.40 -3.55
C ILE A 881 -20.43 -17.33 -4.38
N ASN A 882 -19.37 -16.78 -4.97
CA ASN A 882 -18.46 -17.54 -5.82
C ASN A 882 -17.58 -18.55 -5.06
N ARG A 883 -17.25 -18.29 -3.78
CA ARG A 883 -16.24 -19.09 -3.05
C ARG A 883 -16.79 -19.85 -1.85
N VAL A 884 -17.71 -19.26 -1.10
CA VAL A 884 -18.30 -19.86 0.12
C VAL A 884 -19.59 -20.60 -0.22
N PHE A 885 -20.46 -19.99 -1.02
CA PHE A 885 -21.80 -20.51 -1.32
C PHE A 885 -21.92 -21.15 -2.72
N SER A 886 -20.80 -21.46 -3.38
CA SER A 886 -20.76 -21.93 -4.77
C SER A 886 -21.41 -23.29 -5.00
N ALA A 887 -21.46 -24.13 -3.95
CA ALA A 887 -22.11 -25.44 -4.00
C ALA A 887 -23.65 -25.35 -3.95
N GLU A 888 -24.21 -24.17 -3.68
CA GLU A 888 -25.65 -23.97 -3.57
C GLU A 888 -26.23 -23.46 -4.91
N GLU A 889 -26.84 -24.36 -5.68
CA GLU A 889 -27.35 -24.03 -7.04
C GLU A 889 -28.22 -22.77 -7.07
N ASP A 890 -29.17 -22.62 -6.13
CA ASP A 890 -30.05 -21.44 -6.03
C ASP A 890 -29.29 -20.13 -5.85
N LEU A 891 -28.16 -20.14 -5.12
CA LEU A 891 -27.37 -18.94 -4.83
C LEU A 891 -26.33 -18.66 -5.91
N SER A 892 -25.74 -19.72 -6.48
CA SER A 892 -24.74 -19.63 -7.53
C SER A 892 -25.24 -19.00 -8.83
N GLY A 893 -26.55 -19.01 -9.07
CA GLY A 893 -27.17 -18.42 -10.27
C GLY A 893 -27.55 -16.94 -10.15
N ILE A 894 -27.26 -16.30 -9.02
CA ILE A 894 -27.57 -14.90 -8.76
C ILE A 894 -26.54 -14.01 -9.45
N ALA A 895 -26.99 -13.13 -10.36
CA ALA A 895 -26.10 -12.15 -10.97
C ALA A 895 -25.83 -10.97 -10.03
N SER A 896 -24.66 -10.35 -10.18
CA SER A 896 -24.18 -9.28 -9.31
C SER A 896 -23.90 -8.00 -10.09
N VAL A 897 -24.42 -6.89 -9.59
CA VAL A 897 -24.10 -5.55 -10.08
C VAL A 897 -23.51 -4.75 -8.94
N MET A 898 -22.36 -4.13 -9.14
CA MET A 898 -21.71 -3.31 -8.13
C MET A 898 -21.66 -1.85 -8.57
N THR A 899 -22.21 -0.93 -7.79
CA THR A 899 -22.05 0.51 -8.01
C THR A 899 -21.02 1.11 -7.06
N ILE A 900 -20.03 1.77 -7.64
CA ILE A 900 -19.01 2.56 -6.95
C ILE A 900 -19.49 4.02 -6.90
N HIS A 901 -19.72 4.55 -5.70
CA HIS A 901 -20.07 5.96 -5.52
C HIS A 901 -18.85 6.82 -5.22
N ASN A 902 -17.82 6.22 -4.63
CA ASN A 902 -16.57 6.90 -4.28
C ASN A 902 -15.42 5.91 -4.09
N LEU A 903 -14.31 6.09 -4.81
CA LEU A 903 -13.11 5.26 -4.70
C LEU A 903 -12.22 5.57 -3.48
N ALA A 904 -12.46 6.69 -2.79
CA ALA A 904 -11.65 7.07 -1.63
C ALA A 904 -11.85 6.12 -0.42
N PHE A 905 -12.95 5.36 -0.38
CA PHE A 905 -13.26 4.42 0.71
C PHE A 905 -13.37 3.00 0.16
N GLN A 906 -12.34 2.19 0.39
CA GLN A 906 -12.17 0.90 -0.30
C GLN A 906 -12.35 -0.33 0.61
N GLY A 907 -12.44 -0.13 1.94
CA GLY A 907 -12.46 -1.24 2.89
C GLY A 907 -11.16 -2.04 2.86
N GLN A 908 -10.03 -1.36 3.08
CA GLN A 908 -8.70 -1.99 3.18
C GLN A 908 -8.44 -2.44 4.61
N PHE A 909 -8.20 -3.74 4.79
CA PHE A 909 -8.01 -4.36 6.10
C PHE A 909 -6.85 -5.37 6.09
N GLY A 910 -6.53 -5.93 7.26
CA GLY A 910 -5.50 -6.96 7.40
C GLY A 910 -6.00 -8.35 6.98
N TYR A 911 -5.09 -9.34 6.88
CA TYR A 911 -5.43 -10.69 6.43
C TYR A 911 -6.49 -11.40 7.28
N GLY A 912 -6.58 -11.09 8.58
CA GLY A 912 -7.60 -11.65 9.48
C GLY A 912 -9.05 -11.41 9.00
N THR A 913 -9.29 -10.37 8.21
CA THR A 913 -10.58 -10.06 7.58
C THR A 913 -11.07 -11.20 6.67
N LEU A 914 -10.20 -11.89 5.92
CA LEU A 914 -10.62 -13.01 5.08
C LEU A 914 -11.08 -14.21 5.92
N HIS A 915 -10.35 -14.51 6.99
CA HIS A 915 -10.72 -15.55 7.94
C HIS A 915 -12.12 -15.32 8.52
N LEU A 916 -12.43 -14.08 8.91
CA LEU A 916 -13.76 -13.72 9.42
C LEU A 916 -14.87 -14.02 8.40
N ALA A 917 -14.60 -13.82 7.11
CA ALA A 917 -15.56 -14.03 6.04
C ALA A 917 -15.80 -15.50 5.68
N GLY A 918 -15.11 -16.44 6.34
CA GLY A 918 -15.04 -17.83 5.89
C GLY A 918 -14.39 -17.97 4.52
N LEU A 919 -13.78 -16.89 4.02
CA LEU A 919 -12.95 -16.89 2.85
C LEU A 919 -11.58 -17.40 3.27
N GLU A 920 -11.03 -18.20 2.38
CA GLU A 920 -9.77 -18.81 2.66
C GLU A 920 -8.71 -17.68 2.93
N PRO A 921 -7.83 -17.81 3.94
CA PRO A 921 -7.15 -16.66 4.57
C PRO A 921 -6.07 -15.99 3.69
N TRP A 922 -5.71 -16.61 2.58
CA TRP A 922 -4.62 -16.21 1.68
C TRP A 922 -5.07 -16.14 0.22
N GLY A 923 -6.37 -15.97 0.04
CA GLY A 923 -7.09 -15.92 -1.23
C GLY A 923 -6.96 -14.57 -1.84
N LEU A 924 -5.75 -14.05 -1.81
CA LEU A 924 -5.34 -12.82 -2.43
C LEU A 924 -5.89 -12.81 -3.85
N MET A 925 -6.52 -11.70 -4.18
CA MET A 925 -6.96 -11.44 -5.54
C MET A 925 -5.69 -11.25 -6.36
N LYS A 926 -5.12 -12.34 -6.91
CA LYS A 926 -3.94 -12.30 -7.78
C LYS A 926 -4.35 -11.86 -9.18
N VAL A 927 -4.57 -10.56 -9.35
CA VAL A 927 -4.90 -9.95 -10.65
C VAL A 927 -3.66 -9.51 -11.42
N GLY A 928 -2.45 -9.72 -10.85
CA GLY A 928 -1.20 -9.27 -11.44
C GLY A 928 -0.98 -7.77 -11.22
N VAL A 929 -1.59 -7.22 -10.17
CA VAL A 929 -1.42 -5.83 -9.75
C VAL A 929 -0.69 -5.89 -8.41
N PRO A 930 0.65 -5.68 -8.38
CA PRO A 930 1.47 -5.97 -7.20
C PRO A 930 0.94 -5.33 -5.91
N HIS A 931 0.34 -4.14 -5.99
CA HIS A 931 -0.20 -3.44 -4.81
C HIS A 931 -1.65 -3.78 -4.45
N LEU A 932 -2.32 -4.67 -5.17
CA LEU A 932 -3.64 -5.19 -4.82
C LEU A 932 -3.58 -6.68 -4.51
N ASP A 933 -2.59 -7.37 -5.08
CA ASP A 933 -2.34 -8.78 -4.85
C ASP A 933 -1.95 -9.02 -3.37
N ASP A 934 -1.26 -8.10 -2.70
CA ASP A 934 -0.77 -8.32 -1.32
C ASP A 934 -1.61 -7.66 -0.21
N VAL A 935 -2.78 -7.10 -0.53
CA VAL A 935 -3.67 -6.44 0.45
C VAL A 935 -5.10 -6.98 0.42
N VAL A 936 -5.79 -6.95 1.57
CA VAL A 936 -7.23 -7.25 1.62
C VAL A 936 -8.02 -5.99 1.32
N ASN A 937 -8.44 -5.84 0.06
CA ASN A 937 -9.28 -4.74 -0.41
C ASN A 937 -10.69 -5.26 -0.75
N LEU A 938 -11.69 -4.97 0.10
CA LEU A 938 -13.06 -5.48 -0.11
C LEU A 938 -13.70 -4.90 -1.38
N LEU A 939 -13.52 -3.60 -1.64
CA LEU A 939 -14.00 -2.97 -2.88
C LEU A 939 -13.35 -3.60 -4.12
N GLY A 940 -12.03 -3.82 -4.08
CA GLY A 940 -11.29 -4.47 -5.15
C GLY A 940 -11.80 -5.88 -5.45
N ARG A 941 -12.10 -6.67 -4.42
CA ARG A 941 -12.75 -7.96 -4.61
C ARG A 941 -14.12 -7.82 -5.26
N GLY A 942 -14.94 -6.87 -4.83
CA GLY A 942 -16.21 -6.60 -5.50
C GLY A 942 -16.03 -6.27 -6.99
N ILE A 943 -15.09 -5.39 -7.33
CA ILE A 943 -14.76 -5.03 -8.72
C ILE A 943 -14.35 -6.28 -9.52
N HIS A 944 -13.53 -7.15 -8.93
CA HIS A 944 -13.04 -8.34 -9.59
C HIS A 944 -14.13 -9.41 -9.77
N TYR A 945 -14.93 -9.70 -8.74
CA TYR A 945 -15.90 -10.80 -8.75
C TYR A 945 -17.28 -10.42 -9.28
N ALA A 946 -17.67 -9.15 -9.27
CA ALA A 946 -18.98 -8.75 -9.78
C ALA A 946 -19.13 -9.02 -11.28
N ASP A 947 -20.32 -9.40 -11.73
CA ASP A 947 -20.59 -9.62 -13.16
C ASP A 947 -20.55 -8.30 -13.93
N VAL A 948 -21.04 -7.22 -13.29
CA VAL A 948 -21.04 -5.87 -13.86
C VAL A 948 -20.68 -4.84 -12.79
N ILE A 949 -19.86 -3.86 -13.19
CA ILE A 949 -19.47 -2.70 -12.40
C ILE A 949 -20.14 -1.46 -12.99
N ASN A 950 -20.71 -0.63 -12.14
CA ASN A 950 -21.25 0.67 -12.46
C ASN A 950 -20.56 1.75 -11.62
N THR A 951 -20.47 2.95 -12.15
CA THR A 951 -20.22 4.16 -11.39
C THR A 951 -21.23 5.25 -11.76
N VAL A 952 -21.22 6.37 -11.04
CA VAL A 952 -22.32 7.34 -11.01
C VAL A 952 -22.28 8.41 -12.13
N SER A 953 -21.39 8.26 -13.12
CA SER A 953 -21.35 9.01 -14.40
C SER A 953 -20.45 8.32 -15.42
N GLU A 954 -20.63 8.54 -16.73
CA GLU A 954 -19.80 7.90 -17.78
C GLU A 954 -18.38 8.46 -17.79
N ARG A 955 -18.25 9.78 -17.67
CA ARG A 955 -16.99 10.49 -17.57
C ARG A 955 -16.21 10.02 -16.36
N TYR A 956 -16.86 9.87 -15.18
CA TYR A 956 -16.16 9.34 -14.02
C TYR A 956 -15.73 7.88 -14.25
N ALA A 957 -16.49 7.06 -14.95
CA ALA A 957 -16.08 5.70 -15.33
C ALA A 957 -14.78 5.69 -16.15
N HIS A 958 -14.54 6.71 -16.97
CA HIS A 958 -13.27 6.89 -17.68
C HIS A 958 -12.19 7.50 -16.80
N GLU A 959 -12.52 8.52 -15.99
CA GLU A 959 -11.57 9.20 -15.11
C GLU A 959 -10.95 8.23 -14.10
N ILE A 960 -11.74 7.37 -13.46
CA ILE A 960 -11.26 6.39 -12.46
C ILE A 960 -10.33 5.31 -13.01
N GLN A 961 -10.27 5.16 -14.34
CA GLN A 961 -9.30 4.29 -14.99
C GLN A 961 -7.93 4.97 -15.16
N THR A 962 -7.77 6.20 -14.70
CA THR A 962 -6.50 6.93 -14.69
C THR A 962 -5.90 6.97 -13.28
N PRO A 963 -4.57 7.06 -13.13
CA PRO A 963 -3.93 7.15 -11.81
C PRO A 963 -4.41 8.33 -10.97
N GLU A 964 -4.75 9.47 -11.60
CA GLU A 964 -5.17 10.69 -10.89
C GLU A 964 -6.49 10.53 -10.13
N PHE A 965 -7.45 9.76 -10.66
CA PHE A 965 -8.79 9.62 -10.07
C PHE A 965 -9.09 8.20 -9.59
N GLY A 966 -8.24 7.23 -9.90
CA GLY A 966 -8.48 5.83 -9.60
C GLY A 966 -8.10 5.39 -8.19
N GLU A 967 -7.46 6.25 -7.37
CA GLU A 967 -7.15 5.97 -5.96
C GLU A 967 -6.39 4.63 -5.77
N GLY A 968 -5.48 4.29 -6.68
CA GLY A 968 -4.74 3.01 -6.70
C GLY A 968 -5.52 1.81 -7.24
N MET A 969 -6.79 1.97 -7.59
CA MET A 969 -7.66 0.95 -8.21
C MET A 969 -7.69 1.04 -9.74
N ASP A 970 -7.03 2.02 -10.35
CA ASP A 970 -7.08 2.30 -11.79
C ASP A 970 -6.64 1.10 -12.63
N GLU A 971 -5.59 0.38 -12.20
CA GLU A 971 -5.15 -0.85 -12.86
C GLU A 971 -6.21 -1.94 -12.84
N LEU A 972 -6.83 -2.19 -11.68
CA LEU A 972 -7.91 -3.17 -11.55
C LEU A 972 -9.13 -2.75 -12.37
N LEU A 973 -9.47 -1.47 -12.38
CA LEU A 973 -10.58 -0.93 -13.17
C LEU A 973 -10.32 -1.07 -14.67
N ARG A 974 -9.09 -0.85 -15.14
CA ARG A 974 -8.68 -1.12 -16.53
C ARG A 974 -8.76 -2.61 -16.88
N ILE A 975 -8.33 -3.50 -15.98
CA ILE A 975 -8.47 -4.97 -16.15
C ILE A 975 -9.95 -5.35 -16.31
N ASN A 976 -10.84 -4.68 -15.57
CA ASN A 976 -12.28 -4.92 -15.57
C ASN A 976 -13.07 -3.94 -16.45
N ALA A 977 -12.41 -3.19 -17.33
CA ALA A 977 -13.05 -2.13 -18.13
C ALA A 977 -14.18 -2.68 -19.03
N HIS A 978 -14.05 -3.93 -19.47
CA HIS A 978 -15.04 -4.63 -20.29
C HIS A 978 -16.41 -4.81 -19.61
N LYS A 979 -16.47 -4.68 -18.28
CA LYS A 979 -17.70 -4.77 -17.48
C LYS A 979 -17.95 -3.51 -16.64
N LEU A 980 -17.25 -2.40 -16.93
CA LEU A 980 -17.39 -1.12 -16.24
C LEU A 980 -18.30 -0.17 -17.04
N TYR A 981 -19.33 0.35 -16.39
CA TYR A 981 -20.31 1.27 -16.97
C TYR A 981 -20.44 2.53 -16.11
N GLY A 982 -20.95 3.61 -16.71
CA GLY A 982 -21.35 4.81 -15.97
C GLY A 982 -22.83 5.12 -16.20
N ILE A 983 -23.56 5.40 -15.14
CA ILE A 983 -24.96 5.85 -15.20
C ILE A 983 -25.13 7.04 -14.26
N VAL A 984 -25.49 8.19 -14.85
CA VAL A 984 -25.75 9.44 -14.13
C VAL A 984 -26.86 9.26 -13.09
N ASN A 985 -26.62 9.75 -11.88
CA ASN A 985 -27.62 9.74 -10.81
C ASN A 985 -28.82 10.65 -11.12
N GLY A 986 -29.97 10.33 -10.53
CA GLY A 986 -31.13 11.23 -10.44
C GLY A 986 -31.34 11.75 -9.01
N ILE A 987 -32.42 12.52 -8.82
CA ILE A 987 -32.94 12.89 -7.49
C ILE A 987 -34.38 12.40 -7.31
N ASP A 988 -34.82 12.22 -6.06
CA ASP A 988 -36.24 12.00 -5.77
C ASP A 988 -36.98 13.35 -5.89
N THR A 989 -37.67 13.52 -7.02
CA THR A 989 -38.41 14.74 -7.34
C THR A 989 -39.69 14.91 -6.53
N GLU A 990 -40.08 13.96 -5.68
CA GLU A 990 -41.15 14.14 -4.69
C GLU A 990 -40.63 14.74 -3.38
N VAL A 991 -39.38 14.42 -3.01
CA VAL A 991 -38.70 15.01 -1.85
C VAL A 991 -38.20 16.41 -2.20
N PHE A 992 -37.62 16.56 -3.39
CA PHE A 992 -37.04 17.79 -3.90
C PHE A 992 -38.00 18.46 -4.89
N ASP A 993 -39.09 19.04 -4.37
CA ASP A 993 -40.10 19.70 -5.18
C ASP A 993 -40.44 21.11 -4.67
N PRO A 994 -40.03 22.20 -5.34
CA PRO A 994 -40.36 23.56 -4.88
C PRO A 994 -41.87 23.85 -4.81
N MET A 995 -42.71 22.99 -5.41
CA MET A 995 -44.17 23.09 -5.33
C MET A 995 -44.78 22.38 -4.13
N ARG A 996 -44.02 21.55 -3.39
CA ARG A 996 -44.54 20.69 -2.30
C ARG A 996 -43.60 20.55 -1.10
N ASP A 997 -42.40 21.10 -1.18
CA ASP A 997 -41.37 20.95 -0.16
C ASP A 997 -41.80 21.63 1.15
N PRO A 998 -41.98 20.86 2.25
CA PRO A 998 -42.40 21.39 3.54
C PRO A 998 -41.34 22.27 4.22
N ALA A 999 -40.08 22.25 3.77
CA ALA A 999 -39.04 23.14 4.28
C ALA A 999 -39.20 24.59 3.79
N LEU A 1000 -40.01 24.80 2.74
CA LEU A 1000 -40.25 26.11 2.14
C LEU A 1000 -41.49 26.79 2.73
N ARG A 1001 -41.42 28.12 2.90
CA ARG A 1001 -42.61 28.89 3.31
C ARG A 1001 -43.42 29.36 2.11
N HIS A 1002 -42.76 29.57 0.98
CA HIS A 1002 -43.37 30.11 -0.24
C HIS A 1002 -43.07 29.22 -1.44
N LEU A 1003 -43.99 28.31 -1.72
CA LEU A 1003 -43.91 27.36 -2.84
C LEU A 1003 -43.89 28.09 -4.19
N TYR A 1004 -43.19 27.53 -5.18
CA TYR A 1004 -42.99 28.15 -6.49
C TYR A 1004 -42.82 27.12 -7.62
N SER A 1005 -42.86 27.59 -8.86
CA SER A 1005 -42.69 26.75 -10.06
C SER A 1005 -41.82 27.46 -11.11
N ALA A 1006 -41.42 26.75 -12.17
CA ALA A 1006 -40.67 27.36 -13.28
C ALA A 1006 -41.43 28.52 -13.97
N ALA A 1007 -42.77 28.52 -13.89
CA ALA A 1007 -43.62 29.56 -14.47
C ALA A 1007 -43.81 30.77 -13.54
N ASP A 1008 -43.62 30.61 -12.23
CA ASP A 1008 -43.74 31.67 -11.23
C ASP A 1008 -42.69 31.53 -10.13
N LEU A 1009 -41.66 32.36 -10.22
CA LEU A 1009 -40.52 32.41 -9.28
C LEU A 1009 -40.73 33.39 -8.12
N SER A 1010 -41.93 33.96 -7.96
CA SER A 1010 -42.20 34.93 -6.88
C SER A 1010 -41.99 34.32 -5.49
N GLY A 1011 -42.32 33.04 -5.30
CA GLY A 1011 -42.06 32.31 -4.06
C GLY A 1011 -40.55 32.17 -3.77
N LYS A 1012 -39.73 31.87 -4.79
CA LYS A 1012 -38.26 31.83 -4.67
C LYS A 1012 -37.69 33.13 -4.13
N ALA A 1013 -38.16 34.28 -4.63
CA ALA A 1013 -37.72 35.59 -4.15
C ALA A 1013 -38.12 35.87 -2.68
N GLN A 1014 -39.29 35.37 -2.24
CA GLN A 1014 -39.76 35.49 -0.87
C GLN A 1014 -38.94 34.60 0.08
N ASP A 1015 -38.70 33.34 -0.31
CA ASP A 1015 -37.88 32.40 0.48
C ASP A 1015 -36.41 32.86 0.56
N LYS A 1016 -35.85 33.45 -0.50
CA LYS A 1016 -34.54 34.13 -0.44
C LYS A 1016 -34.49 35.23 0.61
N ALA A 1017 -35.53 36.05 0.69
CA ALA A 1017 -35.60 37.13 1.67
C ALA A 1017 -35.71 36.60 3.11
N LEU A 1018 -36.38 35.47 3.32
CA LEU A 1018 -36.44 34.79 4.61
C LEU A 1018 -35.09 34.16 4.98
N LEU A 1019 -34.45 33.45 4.05
CA LEU A 1019 -33.14 32.84 4.24
C LEU A 1019 -32.09 33.90 4.63
N ARG A 1020 -32.11 35.07 3.99
CA ARG A 1020 -31.25 36.21 4.37
C ARG A 1020 -31.41 36.60 5.84
N ARG A 1021 -32.65 36.70 6.30
CA ARG A 1021 -32.94 37.07 7.70
C ARG A 1021 -32.51 35.97 8.66
N GLU A 1022 -32.76 34.71 8.30
CA GLU A 1022 -32.35 33.53 9.08
C GLU A 1022 -30.83 33.46 9.26
N LEU A 1023 -30.07 33.72 8.19
CA LEU A 1023 -28.60 33.69 8.19
C LEU A 1023 -27.94 34.99 8.68
N GLY A 1024 -28.72 36.02 9.05
CA GLY A 1024 -28.17 37.32 9.45
C GLY A 1024 -27.50 38.11 8.33
N LEU A 1025 -27.82 37.81 7.06
CA LEU A 1025 -27.33 38.53 5.90
C LEU A 1025 -28.11 39.85 5.69
N GLY A 1026 -27.39 40.90 5.29
CA GLY A 1026 -27.98 42.23 5.05
C GLY A 1026 -28.90 42.27 3.82
N PRO A 1027 -29.79 43.26 3.71
CA PRO A 1027 -30.57 43.48 2.49
C PRO A 1027 -29.64 43.86 1.33
N SER A 1028 -29.70 43.11 0.22
CA SER A 1028 -28.87 43.38 -0.97
C SER A 1028 -29.58 43.01 -2.28
N ALA A 1029 -29.30 43.75 -3.35
CA ALA A 1029 -29.69 43.43 -4.72
C ALA A 1029 -28.70 42.47 -5.42
N ALA A 1030 -27.55 42.22 -4.78
CA ALA A 1030 -26.52 41.30 -5.23
C ALA A 1030 -26.99 39.84 -5.19
N PRO A 1031 -26.36 38.95 -5.98
CA PRO A 1031 -26.64 37.52 -5.91
C PRO A 1031 -26.16 36.91 -4.59
N MET A 1032 -26.86 35.89 -4.13
CA MET A 1032 -26.46 35.00 -3.05
C MET A 1032 -25.92 33.70 -3.64
N ILE A 1033 -24.69 33.38 -3.29
CA ILE A 1033 -24.04 32.11 -3.62
C ILE A 1033 -24.08 31.22 -2.38
N ALA A 1034 -24.62 30.01 -2.54
CA ALA A 1034 -24.59 28.96 -1.52
C ALA A 1034 -23.39 28.02 -1.75
N PHE A 1035 -22.73 27.64 -0.66
CA PHE A 1035 -21.77 26.54 -0.63
C PHE A 1035 -22.23 25.53 0.41
N ILE A 1036 -22.64 24.34 -0.03
CA ILE A 1036 -23.19 23.28 0.81
C ILE A 1036 -22.34 22.03 0.60
N SER A 1037 -21.45 21.71 1.54
CA SER A 1037 -20.50 20.62 1.35
C SER A 1037 -19.87 20.11 2.65
N ARG A 1038 -19.19 18.96 2.57
CA ARG A 1038 -18.25 18.52 3.61
C ARG A 1038 -16.95 19.32 3.47
N PHE A 1039 -16.30 19.64 4.58
CA PHE A 1039 -15.09 20.45 4.56
C PHE A 1039 -13.82 19.62 4.41
N TYR A 1040 -13.58 19.14 3.20
CA TYR A 1040 -12.37 18.44 2.79
C TYR A 1040 -11.80 19.05 1.51
N GLU A 1041 -10.48 18.94 1.32
CA GLU A 1041 -9.78 19.45 0.12
C GLU A 1041 -10.41 18.98 -1.20
N GLN A 1042 -10.89 17.73 -1.27
CA GLN A 1042 -11.62 17.19 -2.42
C GLN A 1042 -12.73 18.14 -2.94
N LYS A 1043 -13.34 18.94 -2.05
CA LYS A 1043 -14.45 19.85 -2.37
C LYS A 1043 -14.00 21.24 -2.83
N GLY A 1044 -12.72 21.43 -3.17
CA GLY A 1044 -12.19 22.68 -3.71
C GLY A 1044 -12.00 23.78 -2.68
N LEU A 1045 -11.79 23.41 -1.42
CA LEU A 1045 -11.69 24.38 -0.32
C LEU A 1045 -10.35 25.11 -0.26
N ASP A 1046 -9.30 24.45 -0.70
CA ASP A 1046 -7.99 25.02 -1.02
C ASP A 1046 -8.06 26.08 -2.14
N LEU A 1047 -8.89 25.88 -3.17
CA LEU A 1047 -9.15 26.92 -4.16
C LEU A 1047 -9.92 28.08 -3.53
N LEU A 1048 -10.99 27.77 -2.79
CA LEU A 1048 -11.81 28.78 -2.11
C LEU A 1048 -11.02 29.66 -1.15
N GLU A 1049 -10.13 29.07 -0.37
CA GLU A 1049 -9.23 29.79 0.56
C GLU A 1049 -8.40 30.85 -0.17
N GLN A 1050 -7.96 30.57 -1.40
CA GLN A 1050 -7.17 31.50 -2.21
C GLN A 1050 -8.03 32.62 -2.83
N VAL A 1051 -9.27 32.33 -3.25
CA VAL A 1051 -10.14 33.34 -3.89
C VAL A 1051 -10.95 34.18 -2.91
N LEU A 1052 -11.32 33.66 -1.74
CA LEU A 1052 -12.16 34.34 -0.76
C LEU A 1052 -11.67 35.75 -0.37
N PRO A 1053 -10.37 35.98 -0.06
CA PRO A 1053 -9.86 37.32 0.25
C PRO A 1053 -10.12 38.31 -0.88
N ARG A 1054 -9.96 37.89 -2.13
CA ARG A 1054 -10.13 38.77 -3.29
C ARG A 1054 -11.61 38.97 -3.63
N LEU A 1055 -12.42 37.92 -3.57
CA LEU A 1055 -13.87 37.99 -3.75
C LEU A 1055 -14.53 38.98 -2.78
N MET A 1056 -14.12 38.99 -1.51
CA MET A 1056 -14.73 39.85 -0.49
C MET A 1056 -14.22 41.29 -0.50
N SER A 1057 -12.95 41.51 -0.85
CA SER A 1057 -12.30 42.84 -0.79
C SER A 1057 -12.38 43.66 -2.08
N SER A 1058 -12.25 43.02 -3.25
CA SER A 1058 -12.11 43.70 -4.56
C SER A 1058 -12.85 43.00 -5.70
N GLY A 1059 -13.59 41.93 -5.39
CA GLY A 1059 -14.41 41.18 -6.34
C GLY A 1059 -15.80 41.80 -6.56
N PRO A 1060 -16.66 41.13 -7.33
CA PRO A 1060 -18.00 41.60 -7.61
C PRO A 1060 -18.89 41.57 -6.35
N ASP A 1061 -19.91 42.44 -6.30
CA ASP A 1061 -20.83 42.48 -5.16
C ASP A 1061 -21.68 41.20 -5.12
N LEU A 1062 -21.57 40.45 -4.01
CA LEU A 1062 -22.25 39.17 -3.77
C LEU A 1062 -22.36 38.89 -2.26
N GLN A 1063 -23.25 37.96 -1.92
CA GLN A 1063 -23.37 37.37 -0.58
C GLN A 1063 -23.00 35.89 -0.62
N LEU A 1064 -22.34 35.39 0.42
CA LEU A 1064 -21.94 33.99 0.54
C LEU A 1064 -22.63 33.35 1.75
N ALA A 1065 -23.34 32.24 1.51
CA ALA A 1065 -23.97 31.42 2.53
C ALA A 1065 -23.30 30.03 2.54
N VAL A 1066 -22.68 29.67 3.66
CA VAL A 1066 -21.90 28.44 3.83
C VAL A 1066 -22.58 27.51 4.81
N LEU A 1067 -22.75 26.25 4.44
CA LEU A 1067 -23.23 25.17 5.31
C LEU A 1067 -22.32 23.94 5.14
N GLY A 1068 -21.76 23.45 6.24
CA GLY A 1068 -20.91 22.27 6.21
C GLY A 1068 -20.10 22.04 7.48
N THR A 1069 -19.36 20.94 7.51
CA THR A 1069 -18.44 20.57 8.61
C THR A 1069 -17.37 19.61 8.08
N GLY A 1070 -16.22 19.52 8.75
CA GLY A 1070 -15.10 18.67 8.34
C GLY A 1070 -13.80 19.08 9.01
N ASP A 1071 -12.76 19.32 8.22
CA ASP A 1071 -11.46 19.80 8.73
C ASP A 1071 -11.62 21.13 9.46
N ARG A 1072 -11.12 21.17 10.70
CA ARG A 1072 -11.16 22.33 11.59
C ARG A 1072 -10.54 23.56 10.94
N ARG A 1073 -9.50 23.41 10.11
CA ARG A 1073 -8.87 24.51 9.36
C ARG A 1073 -9.90 25.29 8.54
N TYR A 1074 -10.74 24.57 7.79
CA TYR A 1074 -11.74 25.19 6.92
C TYR A 1074 -12.96 25.68 7.69
N GLU A 1075 -13.33 25.02 8.79
CA GLU A 1075 -14.35 25.57 9.69
C GLU A 1075 -13.93 26.93 10.25
N ASP A 1076 -12.67 27.04 10.71
CA ASP A 1076 -12.12 28.28 11.25
C ASP A 1076 -11.96 29.36 10.17
N LEU A 1077 -11.58 28.98 8.93
CA LEU A 1077 -11.58 29.88 7.77
C LEU A 1077 -12.96 30.51 7.57
N PHE A 1078 -14.03 29.73 7.49
CA PHE A 1078 -15.37 30.28 7.26
C PHE A 1078 -15.90 31.08 8.45
N ARG A 1079 -15.60 30.67 9.70
CA ARG A 1079 -15.93 31.46 10.91
C ARG A 1079 -15.23 32.82 10.87
N HIS A 1080 -13.96 32.86 10.45
CA HIS A 1080 -13.18 34.08 10.32
C HIS A 1080 -13.80 35.04 9.30
N PHE A 1081 -14.10 34.55 8.09
CA PHE A 1081 -14.71 35.37 7.04
C PHE A 1081 -16.12 35.85 7.39
N ALA A 1082 -16.94 35.01 8.03
CA ALA A 1082 -18.26 35.41 8.53
C ALA A 1082 -18.16 36.53 9.57
N THR A 1083 -17.12 36.51 10.42
CA THR A 1083 -16.87 37.55 11.43
C THR A 1083 -16.36 38.85 10.79
N GLN A 1084 -15.46 38.76 9.80
CA GLN A 1084 -14.89 39.95 9.14
C GLN A 1084 -15.87 40.65 8.19
N HIS A 1085 -16.78 39.89 7.56
CA HIS A 1085 -17.70 40.40 6.54
C HIS A 1085 -19.17 40.23 6.96
N GLN A 1086 -19.50 40.69 8.18
CA GLN A 1086 -20.86 40.62 8.73
C GLN A 1086 -21.89 41.22 7.76
N GLY A 1087 -23.00 40.50 7.56
CA GLY A 1087 -24.06 40.87 6.62
C GLY A 1087 -23.79 40.52 5.15
N ARG A 1088 -22.58 40.08 4.80
CA ARG A 1088 -22.22 39.59 3.45
C ARG A 1088 -21.85 38.10 3.43
N VAL A 1089 -21.22 37.60 4.50
CA VAL A 1089 -20.86 36.18 4.65
C VAL A 1089 -21.58 35.60 5.87
N ALA A 1090 -22.20 34.43 5.69
CA ALA A 1090 -22.77 33.64 6.78
C ALA A 1090 -22.22 32.22 6.71
N ALA A 1091 -21.81 31.67 7.86
CA ALA A 1091 -21.29 30.31 7.98
C ALA A 1091 -22.03 29.55 9.09
N ALA A 1092 -22.76 28.51 8.70
CA ALA A 1092 -23.41 27.56 9.58
C ALA A 1092 -22.58 26.27 9.62
N ILE A 1093 -21.82 26.07 10.69
CA ILE A 1093 -20.95 24.90 10.84
C ILE A 1093 -21.76 23.75 11.44
N GLY A 1094 -21.86 22.64 10.71
CA GLY A 1094 -22.63 21.46 11.07
C GLY A 1094 -23.44 20.90 9.90
N PHE A 1095 -24.39 20.01 10.21
CA PHE A 1095 -25.28 19.39 9.24
C PHE A 1095 -26.75 19.69 9.59
N ASP A 1096 -27.45 20.40 8.71
CA ASP A 1096 -28.88 20.71 8.83
C ASP A 1096 -29.56 20.50 7.46
N PRO A 1097 -30.28 19.37 7.25
CA PRO A 1097 -30.98 19.10 6.00
C PRO A 1097 -32.04 20.15 5.62
N GLY A 1098 -32.73 20.70 6.63
CA GLY A 1098 -33.77 21.70 6.40
C GLY A 1098 -33.17 23.02 5.95
N LEU A 1099 -32.07 23.46 6.57
CA LEU A 1099 -31.33 24.63 6.12
C LEU A 1099 -30.73 24.42 4.73
N ALA A 1100 -30.21 23.23 4.43
CA ALA A 1100 -29.71 22.90 3.09
C ALA A 1100 -30.80 23.04 2.01
N GLN A 1101 -32.01 22.50 2.24
CA GLN A 1101 -33.16 22.68 1.32
C GLN A 1101 -33.53 24.15 1.14
N ARG A 1102 -33.61 24.92 2.24
CA ARG A 1102 -33.88 26.36 2.16
C ARG A 1102 -32.77 27.12 1.42
N MET A 1103 -31.51 26.71 1.54
CA MET A 1103 -30.40 27.27 0.76
C MET A 1103 -30.50 26.93 -0.72
N TYR A 1104 -30.82 25.67 -1.09
CA TYR A 1104 -31.08 25.30 -2.48
C TYR A 1104 -32.25 26.10 -3.07
N ALA A 1105 -33.28 26.38 -2.30
CA ALA A 1105 -34.43 27.17 -2.73
C ALA A 1105 -34.13 28.68 -2.81
N GLY A 1106 -33.49 29.25 -1.79
CA GLY A 1106 -33.34 30.69 -1.63
C GLY A 1106 -32.11 31.29 -2.31
N ALA A 1107 -31.05 30.52 -2.57
CA ALA A 1107 -29.86 31.03 -3.24
C ALA A 1107 -30.13 31.30 -4.74
N ASP A 1108 -29.30 32.16 -5.35
CA ASP A 1108 -29.31 32.33 -6.81
C ASP A 1108 -28.36 31.35 -7.48
N MET A 1109 -27.23 31.08 -6.82
CA MET A 1109 -26.16 30.22 -7.34
C MET A 1109 -25.73 29.18 -6.30
N LEU A 1110 -25.31 28.02 -6.77
CA LEU A 1110 -24.66 26.99 -5.95
C LEU A 1110 -23.21 26.81 -6.41
N LEU A 1111 -22.26 26.87 -5.48
CA LEU A 1111 -20.85 26.70 -5.78
C LEU A 1111 -20.37 25.27 -5.47
N MET A 1112 -19.79 24.59 -6.47
CA MET A 1112 -19.24 23.24 -6.35
C MET A 1112 -17.87 23.13 -7.07
N PRO A 1113 -16.79 23.65 -6.47
CA PRO A 1113 -15.46 23.71 -7.09
C PRO A 1113 -14.66 22.40 -6.89
N SER A 1114 -15.34 21.25 -6.86
CA SER A 1114 -14.74 19.96 -6.48
C SER A 1114 -13.55 19.57 -7.35
N ARG A 1115 -12.49 19.05 -6.71
CA ARG A 1115 -11.33 18.42 -7.37
C ARG A 1115 -11.72 17.16 -8.13
N PHE A 1116 -12.66 16.41 -7.58
CA PHE A 1116 -13.40 15.39 -8.31
C PHE A 1116 -14.78 15.19 -7.68
N GLU A 1117 -15.78 14.93 -8.52
CA GLU A 1117 -17.16 14.72 -8.10
C GLU A 1117 -17.77 13.56 -8.91
N PRO A 1118 -17.78 12.34 -8.34
CA PRO A 1118 -18.21 11.12 -9.06
C PRO A 1118 -19.56 11.28 -9.75
N GLY A 1119 -20.55 11.80 -9.03
CA GLY A 1119 -21.90 12.07 -9.53
C GLY A 1119 -22.38 13.47 -9.15
N GLY A 1120 -22.34 13.77 -7.84
CA GLY A 1120 -22.90 15.00 -7.28
C GLY A 1120 -24.42 14.98 -7.28
N LEU A 1121 -25.06 15.20 -6.13
CA LEU A 1121 -26.52 15.40 -6.06
C LEU A 1121 -26.87 16.89 -5.97
N GLY A 1122 -25.96 17.71 -5.43
CA GLY A 1122 -26.22 19.11 -5.14
C GLY A 1122 -26.59 19.94 -6.36
N GLN A 1123 -25.93 19.70 -7.50
CA GLN A 1123 -26.22 20.40 -8.75
C GLN A 1123 -27.60 20.02 -9.30
N LEU A 1124 -28.01 18.76 -9.21
CA LEU A 1124 -29.33 18.31 -9.66
C LEU A 1124 -30.45 18.90 -8.80
N ILE A 1125 -30.24 18.93 -7.47
CA ILE A 1125 -31.16 19.61 -6.55
C ILE A 1125 -31.20 21.11 -6.87
N ALA A 1126 -30.06 21.75 -7.11
CA ALA A 1126 -30.02 23.17 -7.44
C ALA A 1126 -30.79 23.49 -8.73
N LEU A 1127 -30.61 22.71 -9.81
CA LEU A 1127 -31.38 22.84 -11.05
C LEU A 1127 -32.90 22.76 -10.77
N ARG A 1128 -33.32 21.76 -10.00
CA ARG A 1128 -34.74 21.57 -9.64
C ARG A 1128 -35.36 22.75 -8.89
N TYR A 1129 -34.57 23.44 -8.06
CA TYR A 1129 -34.99 24.62 -7.31
C TYR A 1129 -34.70 25.95 -8.03
N GLY A 1130 -34.18 25.91 -9.26
CA GLY A 1130 -33.85 27.11 -10.04
C GLY A 1130 -32.66 27.90 -9.49
N THR A 1131 -31.73 27.21 -8.84
CA THR A 1131 -30.46 27.75 -8.35
C THR A 1131 -29.35 27.31 -9.30
N ILE A 1132 -28.60 28.27 -9.84
CA ILE A 1132 -27.70 28.02 -10.96
C ILE A 1132 -26.34 27.51 -10.48
N PRO A 1133 -25.90 26.31 -10.88
CA PRO A 1133 -24.61 25.76 -10.44
C PRO A 1133 -23.41 26.49 -11.07
N ILE A 1134 -22.36 26.69 -10.27
CA ILE A 1134 -21.01 27.07 -10.69
C ILE A 1134 -20.10 25.90 -10.33
N VAL A 1135 -19.58 25.20 -11.33
CA VAL A 1135 -18.98 23.87 -11.17
C VAL A 1135 -17.65 23.76 -11.90
N ARG A 1136 -16.78 22.86 -11.43
CA ARG A 1136 -15.64 22.39 -12.23
C ARG A 1136 -16.09 21.27 -13.19
N ALA A 1137 -15.51 21.21 -14.38
CA ALA A 1137 -15.71 20.14 -15.36
C ALA A 1137 -15.03 18.82 -14.93
N THR A 1138 -15.63 18.12 -13.95
CA THR A 1138 -15.18 16.80 -13.46
C THR A 1138 -16.36 15.86 -13.21
N GLY A 1139 -16.16 14.57 -13.46
CA GLY A 1139 -17.13 13.51 -13.19
C GLY A 1139 -18.56 13.86 -13.60
N GLY A 1140 -19.52 13.65 -12.70
CA GLY A 1140 -20.94 13.91 -12.96
C GLY A 1140 -21.29 15.39 -13.16
N LEU A 1141 -20.47 16.32 -12.70
CA LEU A 1141 -20.72 17.76 -12.91
C LEU A 1141 -20.59 18.14 -14.38
N ALA A 1142 -19.57 17.61 -15.07
CA ALA A 1142 -19.35 17.89 -16.48
C ALA A 1142 -20.44 17.28 -17.39
N GLU A 1143 -21.09 16.20 -16.97
CA GLU A 1143 -22.17 15.57 -17.72
C GLU A 1143 -23.53 16.24 -17.49
N THR A 1144 -23.73 16.79 -16.30
CA THR A 1144 -25.02 17.34 -15.89
C THR A 1144 -25.13 18.85 -16.13
N ILE A 1145 -24.01 19.58 -16.11
CA ILE A 1145 -24.00 21.04 -16.24
C ILE A 1145 -23.28 21.46 -17.51
N ARG A 1146 -24.04 22.03 -18.45
CA ARG A 1146 -23.52 22.70 -19.65
C ARG A 1146 -23.30 24.19 -19.37
N ASP A 1147 -22.15 24.72 -19.78
CA ASP A 1147 -21.84 26.14 -19.62
C ASP A 1147 -22.86 27.03 -20.34
N PHE A 1148 -23.26 28.12 -19.69
CA PHE A 1148 -24.25 29.04 -20.21
C PHE A 1148 -23.66 29.92 -21.32
N ASP A 1149 -24.28 29.85 -22.50
CA ASP A 1149 -23.96 30.73 -23.61
C ASP A 1149 -25.02 31.84 -23.73
N PRO A 1150 -24.66 33.10 -23.39
CA PRO A 1150 -25.60 34.22 -23.47
C PRO A 1150 -26.04 34.56 -24.89
N ALA A 1151 -25.30 34.14 -25.93
CA ALA A 1151 -25.68 34.42 -27.31
C ALA A 1151 -26.83 33.53 -27.79
N THR A 1152 -26.86 32.27 -27.35
CA THR A 1152 -27.90 31.28 -27.70
C THR A 1152 -28.99 31.19 -26.63
N GLY A 1153 -28.67 31.55 -25.38
CA GLY A 1153 -29.55 31.36 -24.22
C GLY A 1153 -29.62 29.90 -23.74
N GLU A 1154 -28.73 29.04 -24.25
CA GLU A 1154 -28.63 27.63 -23.87
C GLU A 1154 -27.62 27.42 -22.73
N GLY A 1155 -27.77 26.33 -21.98
CA GLY A 1155 -26.92 25.96 -20.85
C GLY A 1155 -27.68 25.90 -19.53
N LEU A 1156 -27.01 25.37 -18.50
CA LEU A 1156 -27.59 25.05 -17.19
C LEU A 1156 -26.79 25.64 -16.02
N GLY A 1157 -25.59 26.19 -16.26
CA GLY A 1157 -24.74 26.75 -15.21
C GLY A 1157 -23.46 27.39 -15.75
N PHE A 1158 -22.50 27.60 -14.87
CA PHE A 1158 -21.18 28.13 -15.21
C PHE A 1158 -20.10 27.09 -14.92
N VAL A 1159 -19.30 26.76 -15.92
CA VAL A 1159 -18.29 25.69 -15.85
C VAL A 1159 -16.88 26.28 -15.95
N PHE A 1160 -15.93 25.71 -15.22
CA PHE A 1160 -14.50 25.95 -15.40
C PHE A 1160 -13.73 24.62 -15.47
N ASP A 1161 -12.60 24.60 -16.17
CA ASP A 1161 -11.92 23.35 -16.52
C ASP A 1161 -10.76 23.04 -15.57
N ASN A 1162 -9.80 23.96 -15.42
CA ASN A 1162 -8.59 23.70 -14.65
C ASN A 1162 -8.90 23.73 -13.15
N TYR A 1163 -8.22 22.87 -12.38
CA TYR A 1163 -8.27 22.95 -10.91
C TYR A 1163 -7.37 24.09 -10.43
N ASP A 1164 -7.80 25.32 -10.73
CA ASP A 1164 -7.03 26.55 -10.50
C ASP A 1164 -7.94 27.62 -9.86
N ALA A 1165 -7.35 28.39 -8.95
CA ALA A 1165 -8.08 29.39 -8.18
C ALA A 1165 -8.56 30.57 -9.06
N TRP A 1166 -7.82 30.93 -10.11
CA TRP A 1166 -8.20 32.03 -11.00
C TRP A 1166 -9.26 31.63 -12.01
N ASP A 1167 -9.25 30.38 -12.47
CA ASP A 1167 -10.34 29.84 -13.28
C ASP A 1167 -11.66 29.80 -12.48
N LEU A 1168 -11.60 29.35 -11.22
CA LEU A 1168 -12.73 29.44 -10.28
C LEU A 1168 -13.21 30.89 -10.10
N PHE A 1169 -12.27 31.82 -9.87
CA PHE A 1169 -12.59 33.24 -9.75
C PHE A 1169 -13.31 33.76 -11.01
N GLY A 1170 -12.80 33.41 -12.18
CA GLY A 1170 -13.38 33.78 -13.48
C GLY A 1170 -14.80 33.27 -13.63
N ALA A 1171 -15.08 32.01 -13.31
CA ALA A 1171 -16.43 31.44 -13.36
C ALA A 1171 -17.41 32.16 -12.42
N ILE A 1172 -16.98 32.49 -11.19
CA ILE A 1172 -17.80 33.27 -10.25
C ILE A 1172 -18.11 34.66 -10.82
N VAL A 1173 -17.12 35.35 -11.40
CA VAL A 1173 -17.34 36.66 -12.02
C VAL A 1173 -18.31 36.57 -13.19
N ARG A 1174 -18.17 35.58 -14.09
CA ARG A 1174 -19.10 35.35 -15.20
C ARG A 1174 -20.53 35.17 -14.70
N ALA A 1175 -20.72 34.34 -13.67
CA ALA A 1175 -22.03 34.09 -13.08
C ALA A 1175 -22.65 35.35 -12.47
N VAL A 1176 -21.87 36.12 -11.70
CA VAL A 1176 -22.34 37.35 -11.06
C VAL A 1176 -22.66 38.44 -12.09
N GLU A 1177 -21.88 38.58 -13.16
CA GLU A 1177 -22.20 39.53 -14.22
C GLU A 1177 -23.44 39.09 -15.01
N ALA A 1178 -23.57 37.81 -15.37
CA ALA A 1178 -24.77 37.28 -16.03
C ALA A 1178 -26.05 37.51 -15.20
N PHE A 1179 -25.97 37.39 -13.87
CA PHE A 1179 -27.09 37.68 -12.97
C PHE A 1179 -27.66 39.09 -13.20
N ARG A 1180 -26.83 40.08 -13.54
CA ARG A 1180 -27.25 41.48 -13.79
C ARG A 1180 -28.16 41.60 -15.02
N HIS A 1181 -28.07 40.65 -15.96
CA HIS A 1181 -28.92 40.56 -17.15
C HIS A 1181 -30.18 39.74 -16.84
N ARG A 1182 -31.20 40.41 -16.25
CA ARG A 1182 -32.38 39.75 -15.66
C ARG A 1182 -33.18 38.87 -16.63
N GLU A 1183 -33.27 39.24 -17.90
CA GLU A 1183 -34.01 38.46 -18.91
C GLU A 1183 -33.29 37.14 -19.22
N ASP A 1184 -31.98 37.20 -19.44
CA ASP A 1184 -31.17 36.01 -19.73
C ASP A 1184 -31.05 35.11 -18.50
N TRP A 1185 -30.93 35.71 -17.31
CA TRP A 1185 -30.96 34.98 -16.04
C TRP A 1185 -32.28 34.25 -15.81
N ALA A 1186 -33.42 34.89 -16.10
CA ALA A 1186 -34.73 34.27 -15.95
C ALA A 1186 -34.88 33.06 -16.90
N LYS A 1187 -34.39 33.17 -18.15
CA LYS A 1187 -34.35 32.04 -19.09
C LYS A 1187 -33.45 30.91 -18.57
N LEU A 1188 -32.26 31.23 -18.05
CA LEU A 1188 -31.35 30.23 -17.48
C LEU A 1188 -31.98 29.49 -16.30
N VAL A 1189 -32.68 30.19 -15.40
CA VAL A 1189 -33.42 29.57 -14.29
C VAL A 1189 -34.56 28.69 -14.80
N GLN A 1190 -35.28 29.12 -15.84
CA GLN A 1190 -36.32 28.30 -16.45
C GLN A 1190 -35.74 27.04 -17.11
N ASN A 1191 -34.65 27.15 -17.86
CA ASN A 1191 -33.96 26.00 -18.45
C ASN A 1191 -33.56 25.00 -17.36
N ALA A 1192 -32.95 25.50 -16.27
CA ALA A 1192 -32.55 24.69 -15.12
C ALA A 1192 -33.73 23.91 -14.51
N MET A 1193 -34.87 24.57 -14.28
CA MET A 1193 -36.04 23.92 -13.66
C MET A 1193 -36.80 22.96 -14.59
N HIS A 1194 -36.61 23.06 -15.91
CA HIS A 1194 -37.21 22.15 -16.90
C HIS A 1194 -36.34 20.94 -17.24
N GLU A 1195 -35.07 20.94 -16.83
CA GLU A 1195 -34.18 19.78 -17.02
C GLU A 1195 -34.73 18.57 -16.25
N ASP A 1196 -34.79 17.41 -16.92
CA ASP A 1196 -35.19 16.17 -16.27
C ASP A 1196 -34.03 15.60 -15.44
N VAL A 1197 -34.08 15.89 -14.14
CA VAL A 1197 -33.14 15.42 -13.13
C VAL A 1197 -33.65 14.19 -12.36
N SER A 1198 -34.74 13.57 -12.81
CA SER A 1198 -35.39 12.45 -12.11
C SER A 1198 -34.68 11.11 -12.33
N TRP A 1199 -34.91 10.16 -11.42
CA TRP A 1199 -34.43 8.78 -11.57
C TRP A 1199 -35.10 8.00 -12.69
N ALA A 1200 -36.24 8.44 -13.24
CA ALA A 1200 -36.96 7.73 -14.30
C ALA A 1200 -36.09 7.54 -15.55
N ARG A 1201 -35.29 8.56 -15.91
CA ARG A 1201 -34.33 8.51 -17.02
C ARG A 1201 -33.26 7.45 -16.81
N SER A 1202 -32.70 7.39 -15.60
CA SER A 1202 -31.57 6.50 -15.26
C SER A 1202 -32.02 5.07 -14.97
N ALA A 1203 -33.22 4.87 -14.40
CA ALA A 1203 -33.75 3.56 -14.03
C ALA A 1203 -33.84 2.60 -15.22
N HIS A 1204 -34.24 3.09 -16.41
CA HIS A 1204 -34.23 2.28 -17.63
C HIS A 1204 -32.84 1.76 -18.00
N ARG A 1205 -31.79 2.57 -17.82
CA ARG A 1205 -30.40 2.16 -18.05
C ARG A 1205 -29.93 1.12 -17.03
N TYR A 1206 -30.35 1.26 -15.76
CA TYR A 1206 -30.10 0.23 -14.76
C TYR A 1206 -30.78 -1.10 -15.11
N VAL A 1207 -32.01 -1.08 -15.64
CA VAL A 1207 -32.67 -2.30 -16.12
C VAL A 1207 -31.89 -2.97 -17.27
N GLN A 1208 -31.34 -2.20 -18.20
CA GLN A 1208 -30.44 -2.74 -19.23
C GLN A 1208 -29.21 -3.38 -18.60
N LEU A 1209 -28.59 -2.68 -17.64
CA LEU A 1209 -27.41 -3.16 -16.91
C LEU A 1209 -27.67 -4.49 -16.19
N TYR A 1210 -28.81 -4.60 -15.49
CA TYR A 1210 -29.22 -5.84 -14.80
C TYR A 1210 -29.38 -7.01 -15.78
N ARG A 1211 -29.97 -6.76 -16.96
CA ARG A 1211 -30.12 -7.79 -17.99
C ARG A 1211 -28.77 -8.20 -18.58
N THR A 1212 -27.86 -7.26 -18.79
CA THR A 1212 -26.47 -7.54 -19.19
C THR A 1212 -25.78 -8.45 -18.16
N ALA A 1213 -25.93 -8.14 -16.86
CA ALA A 1213 -25.35 -8.95 -15.78
C ALA A 1213 -25.91 -10.38 -15.79
N VAL A 1214 -27.24 -10.55 -15.85
CA VAL A 1214 -27.89 -11.87 -15.91
C VAL A 1214 -27.46 -12.66 -17.15
N ALA A 1215 -27.38 -12.02 -18.32
CA ALA A 1215 -26.95 -12.68 -19.54
C ALA A 1215 -25.47 -13.13 -19.47
N GLY A 1216 -24.58 -12.23 -19.04
CA GLY A 1216 -23.16 -12.51 -18.88
C GLY A 1216 -22.90 -13.64 -17.88
N HIS A 1217 -23.59 -13.61 -16.75
CA HIS A 1217 -23.49 -14.64 -15.71
C HIS A 1217 -23.90 -16.03 -16.21
N ARG A 1218 -25.01 -16.12 -16.97
CA ARG A 1218 -25.47 -17.39 -17.59
C ARG A 1218 -24.49 -17.93 -18.63
N SER A 1219 -23.90 -17.04 -19.43
CA SER A 1219 -22.87 -17.43 -20.41
C SER A 1219 -21.59 -17.94 -19.74
N ALA A 1220 -21.16 -17.31 -18.64
CA ALA A 1220 -19.98 -17.72 -17.88
C ALA A 1220 -20.16 -19.07 -17.14
N SER A 1221 -21.39 -19.37 -16.68
CA SER A 1221 -21.74 -20.60 -15.96
C SER A 1221 -22.05 -21.80 -16.88
N GLY A 1222 -21.95 -21.66 -18.21
CA GLY A 1222 -22.13 -22.78 -19.16
C GLY A 1222 -23.57 -23.28 -19.33
N SER A 1223 -24.57 -22.56 -18.82
CA SER A 1223 -25.98 -22.97 -18.84
C SER A 1223 -26.72 -22.48 -20.10
N VAL A 1224 -26.50 -23.15 -21.24
CA VAL A 1224 -27.30 -22.88 -22.46
C VAL A 1224 -28.66 -23.57 -22.34
N ALA A 1225 -29.72 -22.80 -22.10
CA ALA A 1225 -31.10 -23.30 -22.24
C ALA A 1225 -31.43 -23.52 -23.73
N VAL A 1226 -31.66 -24.78 -24.10
CA VAL A 1226 -32.30 -25.16 -25.36
C VAL A 1226 -33.72 -24.58 -25.36
N ALA A 1227 -33.95 -23.54 -26.16
CA ALA A 1227 -35.28 -23.01 -26.38
C ALA A 1227 -36.15 -24.09 -27.06
N ALA A 1228 -37.13 -24.61 -26.33
CA ALA A 1228 -38.17 -25.49 -26.84
C ALA A 1228 -39.06 -24.71 -27.82
N GLY A 1229 -38.79 -24.86 -29.12
CA GLY A 1229 -39.74 -24.51 -30.17
C GLY A 1229 -40.92 -25.49 -30.12
N GLY A 1230 -42.07 -25.01 -29.64
CA GLY A 1230 -43.32 -25.75 -29.67
C GLY A 1230 -43.75 -26.06 -31.09
N SER A 1231 -44.09 -27.33 -31.34
CA SER A 1231 -44.95 -27.73 -32.45
C SER A 1231 -46.40 -27.46 -32.04
N GLY A 1232 -47.06 -26.61 -32.82
CA GLY A 1232 -48.47 -26.26 -32.74
C GLY A 1232 -48.83 -25.37 -33.92
#